data_AF-A0A964UPD5-F1
#
_entry.id   AF-A0A964UPD5-F1
#
_cell.length_a   1.000
_cell.length_b   1.000
_cell.length_c   1.000
_cell.angle_alpha   90.00
_cell.angle_beta   90.00
_cell.angle_gamma   90.00
#
_symmetry.space_group_name_H-M   'P 1'
#
loop_
_entity.id
_entity.type
_entity.pdbx_description
1 polymer ?
#
loop_
_entity_poly.entity_id
_entity_poly.type
_entity_poly.pdbx_seq_one_letter_code
_entity_poly.pdbx_strand_id
1 'polypeptide(L)'
;MSGTREQADETFEALRGQLQEAAATFAGGQDALEGILLGLVDDVDRAVREPLEIFPVCHHSPASALAMARRLREKQPKVVYLELCEDMAPLLTELRNCKLPVALQSFATDIDGFPAEWSPLSVVAPITEASAEYQAIAYALDTPGVELVLVDRSSDHVFQWDARGELPAEPADPDAAPVAEEAALHGDAVGVEIGDLRPRFAELEEHLLRHGRVRHWSEWWHQYVELPLGDSDHDTYRQVMFLIGSLFRRLAPGDTRRVRVDEDRERYMWTRMREHQAATGTDPADCLYVCGAFHAASRVAEFGVDGTDSFEISPRSATKWQHGLIPSSHAAIEAQFGLAAGSVSIAATVWAKNVKRTRVRPYRLEGQAGTKRSKAKKTAPAPAGPVATTAAADNAIEAADKLTGFLRQPPVLDGLDEAELLGWSVDIVRAARRNGYLASTADAIAVFETSILLAGMRDRAKPTPYDFQDAAVTCIEKDAVPGRRDVRRLVEIMMGGDRVGQVGYDSLPPLARDVHDRLEPLGLQLQKRGVQRALMDIAGRPELEPCSDVLWMLRCLMPHGAARPIMGERKLGERPIQESWDLALGTHQRALIELGYEGVSIEQVLEQRLRRAAYAPTATTATVLEALEDAALYLRSRRLADELGTRALEVLSAERSVDGAPEVLRRVRRLLAYYRTSEPTLPPWIESFVKTGYAHYCTLLPMAFADEDATVRQVAAMLGFLFSMESLALSLGCDRTQLELAVGQSHPEDPSKTALLWAAQTHLGTLARADLRERCDALLGNPLVVPTYPRYLSGFVHALEPVPGLVDFVVEAVSNAFGRLPDPVLLPWLPTLITTLRKDGGDLAPLLTREAGRIFPGRLAALDTWVPPWRAEPAVAALKSSRRKGSTRAALLLAHPETCDAVADLLGCDGAWESGDAGPSGAALLGRHPETAEALEVLLAGA
;
A
#
# COMPACT_ATOMS: atom_id res chain seq x y z
N MET A 1 51.53 25.09 41.58
CA MET A 1 51.09 23.79 42.10
C MET A 1 51.10 22.82 40.93
N SER A 2 52.08 21.92 40.90
CA SER A 2 52.48 21.11 39.73
C SER A 2 52.18 19.61 39.94
N GLY A 3 51.40 19.25 40.97
CA GLY A 3 51.30 17.88 41.47
C GLY A 3 50.07 17.08 41.04
N THR A 4 49.14 17.64 40.26
CA THR A 4 47.89 16.96 39.87
C THR A 4 47.86 16.45 38.43
N ARG A 5 48.85 16.81 37.59
CA ARG A 5 48.89 16.37 36.18
C ARG A 5 49.72 15.09 35.98
N GLU A 6 50.61 14.73 36.90
CA GLU A 6 51.45 13.52 36.81
C GLU A 6 50.73 12.25 37.32
N GLN A 7 49.83 12.34 38.30
CA GLN A 7 49.00 11.19 38.73
C GLN A 7 47.94 10.79 37.68
N ALA A 8 47.68 11.66 36.70
CA ALA A 8 46.61 11.50 35.74
C ALA A 8 46.94 10.52 34.60
N ASP A 9 48.16 9.99 34.45
CA ASP A 9 48.51 9.08 33.34
C ASP A 9 48.45 7.58 33.73
N GLU A 10 48.23 7.27 35.01
CA GLU A 10 48.53 5.95 35.59
C GLU A 10 47.37 4.92 35.51
N THR A 11 46.12 5.33 35.28
CA THR A 11 44.93 4.45 35.45
C THR A 11 45.01 3.14 34.64
N PHE A 12 45.36 3.23 33.36
CA PHE A 12 45.44 2.09 32.44
C PHE A 12 46.89 1.76 32.03
N GLU A 13 47.90 2.30 32.71
CA GLU A 13 49.31 2.17 32.32
C GLU A 13 49.77 0.70 32.24
N ALA A 14 49.30 -0.13 33.18
CA ALA A 14 49.57 -1.57 33.17
C ALA A 14 48.96 -2.29 31.95
N LEU A 15 47.79 -1.84 31.47
CA LEU A 15 47.16 -2.36 30.25
C LEU A 15 47.91 -1.89 29.01
N ARG A 16 48.28 -0.60 28.96
CA ARG A 16 49.08 -0.01 27.87
C ARG A 16 50.39 -0.79 27.68
N GLY A 17 51.12 -1.06 28.76
CA GLY A 17 52.36 -1.86 28.70
C GLY A 17 52.18 -3.27 28.15
N GLN A 18 51.11 -3.97 28.54
CA GLN A 18 50.79 -5.31 28.01
C GLN A 18 50.43 -5.29 26.52
N LEU A 19 49.63 -4.31 26.09
CA LEU A 19 49.26 -4.17 24.69
C LEU A 19 50.44 -3.76 23.82
N GLN A 20 51.37 -2.97 24.34
CA GLN A 20 52.61 -2.63 23.67
C GLN A 20 53.51 -3.86 23.49
N GLU A 21 53.68 -4.69 24.52
CA GLU A 21 54.43 -5.95 24.44
C GLU A 21 53.78 -6.93 23.44
N ALA A 22 52.44 -7.03 23.47
CA ALA A 22 51.69 -7.83 22.51
C ALA A 22 51.89 -7.32 21.07
N ALA A 23 51.75 -6.01 20.84
CA ALA A 23 51.98 -5.40 19.53
C ALA A 23 53.40 -5.70 19.02
N ALA A 24 54.42 -5.53 19.86
CA ALA A 24 55.81 -5.83 19.52
C ALA A 24 56.05 -7.32 19.21
N THR A 25 55.33 -8.22 19.87
CA THR A 25 55.42 -9.67 19.66
C THR A 25 54.78 -10.11 18.33
N PHE A 26 53.65 -9.50 17.96
CA PHE A 26 52.90 -9.85 16.75
C PHE A 26 53.32 -9.04 15.51
N ALA A 27 54.02 -7.92 15.67
CA ALA A 27 54.46 -7.08 14.55
C ALA A 27 55.73 -7.64 13.89
N GLY A 28 55.57 -8.23 12.71
CA GLY A 28 56.65 -8.46 11.73
C GLY A 28 57.02 -7.22 10.90
N GLY A 29 56.51 -6.04 11.28
CA GLY A 29 56.73 -4.74 10.62
C GLY A 29 55.46 -3.87 10.55
N GLN A 30 55.67 -2.56 10.76
CA GLN A 30 54.75 -1.40 10.77
C GLN A 30 53.97 -1.10 12.08
N ASP A 31 54.18 0.12 12.58
CA ASP A 31 53.65 0.78 13.80
C ASP A 31 52.10 0.84 13.92
N ALA A 32 51.36 0.26 12.97
CA ALA A 32 49.91 0.41 12.87
C ALA A 32 49.14 -0.39 13.94
N LEU A 33 49.57 -1.62 14.25
CA LEU A 33 48.91 -2.45 15.27
C LEU A 33 49.07 -1.84 16.67
N GLU A 34 50.26 -1.35 16.99
CA GLU A 34 50.53 -0.63 18.24
C GLU A 34 49.66 0.62 18.34
N GLY A 35 49.59 1.44 17.27
CA GLY A 35 48.72 2.62 17.24
C GLY A 35 47.23 2.33 17.38
N ILE A 36 46.76 1.16 16.92
CA ILE A 36 45.38 0.71 17.15
C ILE A 36 45.21 0.32 18.62
N LEU A 37 46.04 -0.60 19.14
CA LEU A 37 45.87 -1.17 20.48
C LEU A 37 46.05 -0.13 21.59
N LEU A 38 47.08 0.72 21.50
CA LEU A 38 47.28 1.79 22.50
C LEU A 38 46.17 2.83 22.41
N GLY A 39 45.81 3.23 21.19
CA GLY A 39 44.79 4.22 20.99
C GLY A 39 43.39 3.78 21.45
N LEU A 40 43.10 2.47 21.46
CA LEU A 40 41.87 1.92 22.05
C LEU A 40 41.74 2.30 23.53
N VAL A 41 42.84 2.12 24.28
CA VAL A 41 42.91 2.45 25.70
C VAL A 41 42.87 3.96 25.91
N ASP A 42 43.55 4.73 25.05
CA ASP A 42 43.53 6.20 25.10
C ASP A 42 42.11 6.75 24.88
N ASP A 43 41.33 6.16 23.98
CA ASP A 43 39.95 6.57 23.74
C ASP A 43 39.05 6.23 24.93
N VAL A 44 39.22 5.06 25.55
CA VAL A 44 38.48 4.66 26.76
C VAL A 44 38.81 5.60 27.91
N ASP A 45 40.09 5.87 28.15
CA ASP A 45 40.56 6.74 29.22
C ASP A 45 40.04 8.18 29.05
N ARG A 46 40.09 8.71 27.82
CA ARG A 46 39.51 10.02 27.48
C ARG A 46 38.01 10.07 27.75
N ALA A 47 37.25 9.10 27.25
CA ALA A 47 35.78 9.12 27.33
C ALA A 47 35.24 8.83 28.74
N VAL A 48 35.97 8.08 29.56
CA VAL A 48 35.60 7.83 30.97
C VAL A 48 35.76 9.08 31.83
N ARG A 49 36.75 9.91 31.54
CA ARG A 49 37.09 11.15 32.28
C ARG A 49 36.25 12.36 31.90
N GLU A 50 35.47 12.28 30.84
CA GLU A 50 34.60 13.36 30.39
C GLU A 50 33.63 13.78 31.53
N PRO A 51 33.57 15.07 31.90
CA PRO A 51 32.68 15.55 32.97
C PRO A 51 31.20 15.26 32.72
N LEU A 52 30.76 15.41 31.46
CA LEU A 52 29.46 14.92 31.02
C LEU A 52 29.54 13.40 30.86
N GLU A 53 28.82 12.66 31.70
CA GLU A 53 28.86 11.22 31.63
C GLU A 53 28.26 10.69 30.32
N ILE A 54 29.12 10.08 29.50
CA ILE A 54 28.73 9.39 28.26
C ILE A 54 28.39 7.94 28.59
N PHE A 55 27.17 7.53 28.22
CA PHE A 55 26.64 6.18 28.35
C PHE A 55 26.55 5.52 26.97
N PRO A 56 27.54 4.70 26.58
CA PRO A 56 27.54 4.02 25.29
C PRO A 56 26.49 2.89 25.23
N VAL A 57 25.72 2.84 24.14
CA VAL A 57 24.66 1.84 23.91
C VAL A 57 24.80 1.14 22.56
N CYS A 58 24.10 0.01 22.41
CA CYS A 58 23.78 -0.60 21.14
C CYS A 58 22.25 -0.70 21.04
N HIS A 59 21.68 -0.37 19.87
CA HIS A 59 20.23 -0.41 19.70
C HIS A 59 19.68 -1.82 19.98
N HIS A 60 18.53 -1.89 20.64
CA HIS A 60 17.86 -3.16 20.99
C HIS A 60 18.72 -4.15 21.81
N SER A 61 19.73 -3.66 22.53
CA SER A 61 20.58 -4.47 23.42
C SER A 61 19.95 -4.63 24.83
N PRO A 62 19.65 -5.88 25.26
CA PRO A 62 19.22 -6.17 26.62
C PRO A 62 20.26 -5.81 27.68
N ALA A 63 21.55 -5.98 27.40
CA ALA A 63 22.62 -5.57 28.31
C ALA A 63 22.63 -4.05 28.49
N SER A 64 22.57 -3.28 27.39
CA SER A 64 22.47 -1.81 27.46
C SER A 64 21.24 -1.35 28.22
N ALA A 65 20.07 -1.96 27.96
CA ALA A 65 18.83 -1.63 28.66
C ALA A 65 18.94 -1.86 30.18
N LEU A 66 19.61 -2.95 30.58
CA LEU A 66 19.73 -3.31 32.00
C LEU A 66 20.74 -2.41 32.72
N ALA A 67 21.88 -2.16 32.09
CA ALA A 67 22.89 -1.25 32.59
C ALA A 67 22.31 0.18 32.72
N MET A 68 21.52 0.63 31.74
CA MET A 68 20.83 1.92 31.77
C MET A 68 19.85 2.00 32.94
N ALA A 69 18.98 0.99 33.09
CA ALA A 69 18.01 0.96 34.19
C ALA A 69 18.66 0.93 35.59
N ARG A 70 19.85 0.31 35.74
CA ARG A 70 20.66 0.41 36.97
C ARG A 70 21.22 1.82 37.13
N ARG A 71 21.86 2.36 36.09
CA ARG A 71 22.57 3.63 36.17
C ARG A 71 21.63 4.81 36.45
N LEU A 72 20.44 4.85 35.83
CA LEU A 72 19.44 5.88 36.09
C LEU A 72 18.94 5.88 37.55
N ARG A 73 18.94 4.72 38.22
CA ARG A 73 18.58 4.63 39.64
C ARG A 73 19.66 5.15 40.57
N GLU A 74 20.92 4.99 40.16
CA GLU A 74 22.09 5.40 40.94
C GLU A 74 22.43 6.87 40.72
N LYS A 75 22.54 7.31 39.46
CA LYS A 75 22.96 8.67 39.08
C LYS A 75 21.84 9.69 39.24
N GLN A 76 20.59 9.30 38.93
CA GLN A 76 19.43 10.21 38.91
C GLN A 76 19.70 11.55 38.20
N PRO A 77 20.10 11.52 36.90
CA PRO A 77 20.43 12.75 36.18
C PRO A 77 19.21 13.67 36.04
N LYS A 78 19.46 14.97 36.03
CA LYS A 78 18.44 16.03 35.78
C LYS A 78 18.21 16.28 34.30
N VAL A 79 19.21 16.02 33.46
CA VAL A 79 19.10 16.13 32.00
C VAL A 79 19.62 14.87 31.36
N VAL A 80 18.85 14.33 30.42
CA VAL A 80 19.25 13.20 29.57
C VAL A 80 19.37 13.70 28.14
N TYR A 81 20.58 13.68 27.59
CA TYR A 81 20.82 13.87 26.16
C TYR A 81 20.71 12.51 25.46
N LEU A 82 19.92 12.40 24.41
CA LEU A 82 19.69 11.14 23.70
C LEU A 82 20.00 11.29 22.21
N GLU A 83 20.82 10.39 21.67
CA GLU A 83 21.04 10.23 20.23
C GLU A 83 19.74 9.78 19.55
N LEU A 84 18.96 10.75 19.11
CA LEU A 84 17.75 10.59 18.32
C LEU A 84 17.48 11.93 17.62
N CYS A 85 16.81 11.89 16.46
CA CYS A 85 16.56 13.11 15.67
C CYS A 85 15.81 14.17 16.49
N GLU A 86 16.38 15.38 16.58
CA GLU A 86 15.85 16.47 17.42
C GLU A 86 14.38 16.83 17.16
N ASP A 87 13.89 16.68 15.92
CA ASP A 87 12.51 16.97 15.53
C ASP A 87 11.49 15.88 15.91
N MET A 88 11.94 14.72 16.35
CA MET A 88 11.05 13.64 16.83
C MET A 88 10.66 13.80 18.31
N ALA A 89 11.25 14.75 19.04
CA ALA A 89 11.02 14.96 20.47
C ALA A 89 9.53 15.07 20.86
N PRO A 90 8.66 15.77 20.09
CA PRO A 90 7.23 15.87 20.42
C PRO A 90 6.49 14.53 20.47
N LEU A 91 7.00 13.48 19.83
CA LEU A 91 6.36 12.16 19.76
C LEU A 91 6.59 11.31 21.02
N LEU A 92 7.56 11.66 21.86
CA LEU A 92 7.99 10.80 22.96
C LEU A 92 6.92 10.67 24.06
N THR A 93 6.13 11.70 24.30
CA THR A 93 5.01 11.66 25.25
C THR A 93 3.90 10.71 24.81
N GLU A 94 3.71 10.58 23.50
CA GLU A 94 2.67 9.75 22.88
C GLU A 94 2.96 8.24 23.03
N LEU A 95 4.21 7.84 23.32
CA LEU A 95 4.58 6.45 23.60
C LEU A 95 3.78 5.82 24.76
N ARG A 96 3.21 6.64 25.65
CA ARG A 96 2.31 6.21 26.75
C ARG A 96 1.05 5.54 26.21
N ASN A 97 0.54 5.99 25.08
CA ASN A 97 -0.69 5.46 24.50
C ASN A 97 -0.43 4.19 23.67
N CYS A 98 0.84 3.84 23.45
CA CYS A 98 1.25 2.75 22.57
C CYS A 98 1.53 1.45 23.31
N LYS A 99 1.33 0.34 22.59
CA LYS A 99 1.87 -0.98 22.94
C LYS A 99 3.10 -1.23 22.09
N LEU A 100 4.27 -1.37 22.70
CA LEU A 100 5.55 -1.60 22.00
C LEU A 100 5.59 -2.98 21.30
N PRO A 101 6.33 -3.12 20.18
CA PRO A 101 7.15 -2.08 19.54
C PRO A 101 6.38 -1.10 18.63
N VAL A 102 6.73 0.18 18.67
CA VAL A 102 6.27 1.20 17.71
C VAL A 102 7.48 1.94 17.16
N ALA A 103 7.33 2.65 16.04
CA ALA A 103 8.38 3.52 15.52
C ALA A 103 7.90 4.97 15.53
N LEU A 104 8.79 5.88 15.93
CA LEU A 104 8.66 7.29 15.64
C LEU A 104 8.88 7.46 14.15
N GLN A 105 8.07 8.27 13.50
CA GLN A 105 8.15 8.51 12.08
C GLN A 105 8.16 10.01 11.80
N SER A 106 9.07 10.41 10.94
CA SER A 106 9.02 11.68 10.21
C SER A 106 8.72 11.37 8.75
N PHE A 107 7.77 12.09 8.16
CA PHE A 107 7.27 11.83 6.82
C PHE A 107 7.07 13.15 6.06
N ALA A 108 7.47 13.20 4.79
CA ALA A 108 7.30 14.38 3.94
C ALA A 108 6.96 13.99 2.50
N THR A 109 5.85 14.52 1.99
CA THR A 109 5.46 14.44 0.57
C THR A 109 5.71 15.74 -0.18
N ASP A 110 5.61 16.88 0.52
CA ASP A 110 5.87 18.24 0.02
C ASP A 110 7.35 18.58 0.32
N ILE A 111 8.21 18.20 -0.62
CA ILE A 111 9.66 18.31 -0.49
C ILE A 111 10.19 19.58 -1.18
N ASP A 112 11.13 20.25 -0.53
CA ASP A 112 11.86 21.39 -1.06
C ASP A 112 13.35 21.21 -0.77
N GLY A 113 14.21 21.45 -1.75
CA GLY A 113 15.64 21.21 -1.64
C GLY A 113 16.09 19.77 -1.89
N PHE A 114 15.18 18.84 -2.21
CA PHE A 114 15.48 17.44 -2.56
C PHE A 114 14.95 17.06 -3.96
N PRO A 115 15.53 16.05 -4.63
CA PRO A 115 15.01 15.54 -5.91
C PRO A 115 13.57 15.03 -5.80
N ALA A 116 12.72 15.37 -6.78
CA ALA A 116 11.30 14.98 -6.80
C ALA A 116 11.10 13.46 -6.73
N GLU A 117 12.02 12.68 -7.33
CA GLU A 117 12.00 11.21 -7.31
C GLU A 117 12.22 10.59 -5.93
N TRP A 118 12.72 11.34 -4.94
CA TRP A 118 12.90 10.83 -3.58
C TRP A 118 11.61 10.90 -2.76
N SER A 119 10.61 11.66 -3.20
CA SER A 119 9.33 11.78 -2.50
C SER A 119 8.51 10.48 -2.63
N PRO A 120 7.91 9.97 -1.55
CA PRO A 120 7.92 10.54 -0.20
C PRO A 120 9.20 10.22 0.59
N LEU A 121 9.66 11.20 1.38
CA LEU A 121 10.75 10.99 2.35
C LEU A 121 10.17 10.42 3.64
N SER A 122 10.81 9.39 4.19
CA SER A 122 10.44 8.84 5.50
C SER A 122 11.66 8.45 6.31
N VAL A 123 11.69 8.87 7.58
CA VAL A 123 12.66 8.46 8.61
C VAL A 123 11.89 7.77 9.72
N VAL A 124 12.39 6.61 10.18
CA VAL A 124 11.78 5.85 11.28
C VAL A 124 12.80 5.55 12.37
N ALA A 125 12.39 5.65 13.63
CA ALA A 125 13.16 5.22 14.79
C ALA A 125 12.34 4.24 15.64
N PRO A 126 12.56 2.92 15.49
CA PRO A 126 11.81 1.92 16.23
C PRO A 126 12.19 1.88 17.71
N ILE A 127 11.20 1.75 18.59
CA ILE A 127 11.38 1.68 20.04
C ILE A 127 10.86 0.34 20.57
N THR A 128 11.69 -0.32 21.38
CA THR A 128 11.38 -1.57 22.08
C THR A 128 11.61 -1.39 23.58
N GLU A 129 10.92 -2.17 24.43
CA GLU A 129 11.17 -2.13 25.89
C GLU A 129 12.61 -2.58 26.24
N ALA A 130 13.16 -3.51 25.45
CA ALA A 130 14.49 -4.10 25.62
C ALA A 130 15.60 -3.22 25.01
N SER A 131 15.53 -1.90 25.19
CA SER A 131 16.53 -0.96 24.69
C SER A 131 16.84 0.13 25.72
N ALA A 132 18.07 0.63 25.74
CA ALA A 132 18.51 1.66 26.68
C ALA A 132 17.80 3.00 26.45
N GLU A 133 17.50 3.31 25.20
CA GLU A 133 16.79 4.51 24.77
C GLU A 133 15.40 4.54 25.40
N TYR A 134 14.63 3.44 25.35
CA TYR A 134 13.33 3.39 26.01
C TYR A 134 13.44 3.55 27.54
N GLN A 135 14.46 2.96 28.18
CA GLN A 135 14.66 3.12 29.63
C GLN A 135 14.97 4.58 30.00
N ALA A 136 15.77 5.27 29.19
CA ALA A 136 16.10 6.68 29.34
C ALA A 136 14.88 7.59 29.10
N ILE A 137 14.12 7.35 28.02
CA ILE A 137 12.86 8.06 27.72
C ILE A 137 11.86 7.87 28.86
N ALA A 138 11.62 6.63 29.30
CA ALA A 138 10.66 6.34 30.35
C ALA A 138 11.06 6.97 31.69
N TYR A 139 12.37 6.98 32.02
CA TYR A 139 12.86 7.68 33.20
C TYR A 139 12.59 9.19 33.13
N ALA A 140 12.98 9.84 32.03
CA ALA A 140 12.87 11.29 31.93
C ALA A 140 11.41 11.76 31.91
N LEU A 141 10.53 11.04 31.21
CA LEU A 141 9.12 11.41 31.13
C LEU A 141 8.31 11.15 32.41
N ASP A 142 8.69 10.19 33.24
CA ASP A 142 8.00 9.86 34.51
C ASP A 142 8.64 10.46 35.76
N THR A 143 9.85 11.03 35.64
CA THR A 143 10.55 11.62 36.79
C THR A 143 10.37 13.14 36.77
N PRO A 144 9.69 13.74 37.77
CA PRO A 144 9.47 15.17 37.82
C PRO A 144 10.78 15.97 37.81
N GLY A 145 10.85 16.99 36.97
CA GLY A 145 12.01 17.89 36.90
C GLY A 145 13.20 17.34 36.12
N VAL A 146 13.07 16.18 35.47
CA VAL A 146 14.06 15.67 34.52
C VAL A 146 13.71 16.14 33.11
N GLU A 147 14.70 16.67 32.41
CA GLU A 147 14.59 17.08 31.02
C GLU A 147 15.17 16.02 30.08
N LEU A 148 14.51 15.79 28.94
CA LEU A 148 14.98 14.92 27.87
C LEU A 148 15.25 15.77 26.63
N VAL A 149 16.49 15.75 26.16
CA VAL A 149 16.94 16.54 25.01
C VAL A 149 17.43 15.58 23.93
N LEU A 150 16.78 15.62 22.78
CA LEU A 150 17.23 14.87 21.60
C LEU A 150 18.32 15.67 20.89
N VAL A 151 19.48 15.07 20.67
CA VAL A 151 20.69 15.81 20.24
C VAL A 151 21.21 15.42 18.87
N ASP A 152 20.69 14.39 18.22
CA ASP A 152 21.13 14.00 16.87
C ASP A 152 20.43 14.86 15.80
N ARG A 153 21.02 14.83 14.60
CA ARG A 153 20.57 15.59 13.42
C ARG A 153 19.07 15.40 13.17
N SER A 154 18.42 16.46 12.72
CA SER A 154 17.00 16.38 12.36
C SER A 154 16.75 15.43 11.18
N SER A 155 15.51 14.97 11.01
CA SER A 155 15.09 14.16 9.86
C SER A 155 15.47 14.77 8.50
N ASP A 156 15.45 16.10 8.38
CA ASP A 156 15.89 16.82 7.18
C ASP A 156 17.38 16.58 6.86
N HIS A 157 18.25 16.77 7.85
CA HIS A 157 19.69 16.52 7.77
C HIS A 157 20.03 15.04 7.51
N VAL A 158 19.17 14.09 7.89
CA VAL A 158 19.34 12.69 7.48
C VAL A 158 19.43 12.59 5.96
N PHE A 159 18.54 13.27 5.23
CA PHE A 159 18.55 13.28 3.77
C PHE A 159 19.55 14.26 3.16
N GLN A 160 19.85 15.40 3.81
CA GLN A 160 20.88 16.31 3.30
C GLN A 160 22.28 15.67 3.30
N TRP A 161 22.56 14.83 4.30
CA TRP A 161 23.87 14.19 4.46
C TRP A 161 23.94 12.80 3.81
N ASP A 162 22.78 12.23 3.44
CA ASP A 162 22.71 10.93 2.78
C ASP A 162 22.58 11.07 1.26
N ALA A 163 23.63 10.66 0.55
CA ALA A 163 23.66 10.65 -0.91
C ALA A 163 23.04 9.35 -1.43
N ARG A 164 21.70 9.27 -1.53
CA ARG A 164 20.99 8.17 -2.24
C ARG A 164 21.32 8.07 -3.74
N GLY A 165 22.34 8.78 -4.24
CA GLY A 165 22.57 9.04 -5.66
C GLY A 165 23.37 8.01 -6.45
N GLU A 166 23.94 6.94 -5.87
CA GLU A 166 24.89 6.09 -6.63
C GLU A 166 24.77 4.57 -6.47
N LEU A 167 23.88 4.03 -5.62
CA LEU A 167 23.72 2.57 -5.51
C LEU A 167 22.45 2.12 -6.24
N PRO A 168 22.56 1.30 -7.31
CA PRO A 168 21.40 0.65 -7.88
C PRO A 168 20.77 -0.25 -6.80
N ALA A 169 19.46 -0.16 -6.64
CA ALA A 169 18.71 -1.13 -5.85
C ALA A 169 19.09 -2.53 -6.37
N GLU A 170 19.65 -3.38 -5.51
CA GLU A 170 19.90 -4.76 -5.90
C GLU A 170 18.56 -5.36 -6.33
N PRO A 171 18.49 -5.99 -7.52
CA PRO A 171 17.26 -6.61 -7.98
C PRO A 171 16.81 -7.63 -6.93
N ALA A 172 15.58 -7.48 -6.45
CA ALA A 172 14.97 -8.45 -5.55
C ALA A 172 15.10 -9.85 -6.15
N ASP A 173 15.71 -10.78 -5.40
CA ASP A 173 15.84 -12.17 -5.81
C ASP A 173 14.44 -12.73 -6.10
N PRO A 174 14.13 -13.11 -7.35
CA PRO A 174 12.79 -13.58 -7.73
C PRO A 174 12.42 -14.91 -7.05
N ASP A 175 13.39 -15.63 -6.47
CA ASP A 175 13.19 -16.87 -5.70
C ASP A 175 13.13 -16.64 -4.17
N ALA A 176 13.26 -15.39 -3.70
CA ALA A 176 13.07 -15.08 -2.28
C ALA A 176 11.61 -15.32 -1.87
N ALA A 177 11.42 -16.07 -0.78
CA ALA A 177 10.10 -16.28 -0.21
C ALA A 177 9.43 -14.91 0.06
N PRO A 178 8.10 -14.78 -0.16
CA PRO A 178 7.41 -13.51 0.04
C PRO A 178 7.70 -12.98 1.44
N VAL A 179 8.24 -11.76 1.50
CA VAL A 179 8.52 -11.05 2.75
C VAL A 179 7.23 -11.03 3.56
N ALA A 180 7.31 -11.48 4.82
CA ALA A 180 6.14 -11.48 5.70
C ALA A 180 5.58 -10.05 5.79
N GLU A 181 4.24 -9.91 5.74
CA GLU A 181 3.55 -8.61 5.77
C GLU A 181 4.01 -7.75 6.96
N GLU A 182 4.38 -8.38 8.08
CA GLU A 182 4.89 -7.68 9.24
C GLU A 182 6.31 -7.11 9.11
N ALA A 183 7.16 -7.67 8.25
CA ALA A 183 8.50 -7.14 7.99
C ALA A 183 8.46 -5.89 7.10
N ALA A 184 7.35 -5.67 6.37
CA ALA A 184 7.13 -4.50 5.53
C ALA A 184 6.57 -3.28 6.30
N LEU A 185 6.45 -3.34 7.63
CA LEU A 185 5.86 -2.26 8.43
C LEU A 185 6.66 -0.95 8.44
N HIS A 186 7.94 -0.96 8.08
CA HIS A 186 8.73 0.27 7.89
C HIS A 186 8.80 0.73 6.42
N GLY A 187 8.55 -0.17 5.46
CA GLY A 187 8.58 0.16 4.02
C GLY A 187 9.98 0.61 3.61
N ASP A 188 10.06 1.63 2.75
CA ASP A 188 11.35 2.16 2.26
C ASP A 188 11.93 3.29 3.14
N ALA A 189 11.51 3.35 4.40
CA ALA A 189 11.96 4.39 5.33
C ALA A 189 13.43 4.23 5.72
N VAL A 190 14.11 5.35 6.00
CA VAL A 190 15.46 5.34 6.58
C VAL A 190 15.34 5.06 8.07
N GLY A 191 15.97 3.98 8.54
CA GLY A 191 16.09 3.68 9.97
C GLY A 191 17.12 4.59 10.64
N VAL A 192 16.76 5.19 11.78
CA VAL A 192 17.74 5.90 12.63
C VAL A 192 18.60 4.85 13.34
N GLU A 193 19.85 4.76 12.95
CA GLU A 193 20.85 3.85 13.54
C GLU A 193 21.42 4.44 14.82
N ILE A 194 21.04 3.89 15.98
CA ILE A 194 21.61 4.24 17.29
C ILE A 194 22.63 3.18 17.70
N GLY A 195 23.91 3.42 17.44
CA GLY A 195 24.96 2.45 17.78
C GLY A 195 24.92 1.18 16.93
N ASP A 196 24.90 1.33 15.60
CA ASP A 196 25.28 0.25 14.66
C ASP A 196 26.73 -0.17 14.95
N LEU A 197 26.87 -1.31 15.63
CA LEU A 197 28.15 -1.89 16.02
C LEU A 197 28.39 -3.16 15.22
N ARG A 198 28.59 -2.96 13.92
CA ARG A 198 28.96 -4.01 12.96
C ARG A 198 30.32 -3.67 12.30
N PRO A 199 31.16 -4.68 11.98
CA PRO A 199 32.35 -4.47 11.17
C PRO A 199 32.00 -3.76 9.86
N ARG A 200 32.76 -2.73 9.51
CA ARG A 200 32.48 -1.89 8.31
C ARG A 200 33.11 -2.41 7.02
N PHE A 201 33.76 -3.57 7.06
CA PHE A 201 34.28 -4.27 5.90
C PHE A 201 34.08 -5.77 6.07
N ALA A 202 33.75 -6.45 4.97
CA ALA A 202 33.22 -7.81 4.98
C ALA A 202 34.22 -8.84 5.50
N GLU A 203 35.52 -8.63 5.27
CA GLU A 203 36.58 -9.56 5.63
C GLU A 203 36.72 -9.70 7.15
N LEU A 204 36.56 -8.60 7.91
CA LEU A 204 36.58 -8.68 9.38
C LEU A 204 35.34 -9.38 9.91
N GLU A 205 34.17 -9.10 9.35
CA GLU A 205 32.96 -9.81 9.73
C GLU A 205 33.08 -11.31 9.43
N GLU A 206 33.48 -11.69 8.21
CA GLU A 206 33.69 -13.08 7.82
C GLU A 206 34.72 -13.76 8.73
N HIS A 207 35.81 -13.07 9.05
CA HIS A 207 36.83 -13.58 9.97
C HIS A 207 36.24 -13.85 11.36
N LEU A 208 35.53 -12.88 11.95
CA LEU A 208 34.91 -13.03 13.27
C LEU A 208 33.85 -14.14 13.29
N LEU A 209 33.00 -14.23 12.26
CA LEU A 209 31.97 -15.26 12.14
C LEU A 209 32.60 -16.66 12.00
N ARG A 210 33.64 -16.79 11.16
CA ARG A 210 34.35 -18.05 10.93
C ARG A 210 35.06 -18.53 12.19
N HIS A 211 35.74 -17.65 12.91
CA HIS A 211 36.45 -17.99 14.15
C HIS A 211 35.50 -18.19 15.33
N GLY A 212 34.38 -17.48 15.38
CA GLY A 212 33.30 -17.70 16.35
C GLY A 212 32.44 -18.94 16.05
N ARG A 213 32.60 -19.56 14.86
CA ARG A 213 31.78 -20.68 14.36
C ARG A 213 30.27 -20.38 14.43
N VAL A 214 29.91 -19.17 14.01
CA VAL A 214 28.53 -18.64 13.99
C VAL A 214 28.16 -18.18 12.59
N ARG A 215 26.85 -18.14 12.27
CA ARG A 215 26.39 -17.82 10.91
C ARG A 215 26.12 -16.33 10.69
N HIS A 216 25.71 -15.65 11.75
CA HIS A 216 25.19 -14.29 11.66
C HIS A 216 25.86 -13.37 12.68
N TRP A 217 26.03 -12.10 12.32
CA TRP A 217 26.55 -11.07 13.22
C TRP A 217 25.76 -10.99 14.53
N SER A 218 24.43 -11.05 14.46
CA SER A 218 23.57 -11.03 15.64
C SER A 218 23.82 -12.21 16.60
N GLU A 219 24.21 -13.39 16.09
CA GLU A 219 24.59 -14.54 16.91
C GLU A 219 25.93 -14.29 17.61
N TRP A 220 26.91 -13.78 16.86
CA TRP A 220 28.22 -13.42 17.38
C TRP A 220 28.11 -12.37 18.50
N TRP A 221 27.41 -11.27 18.23
CA TRP A 221 27.18 -10.19 19.19
C TRP A 221 26.50 -10.70 20.47
N HIS A 222 25.47 -11.53 20.31
CA HIS A 222 24.76 -12.10 21.45
C HIS A 222 25.68 -12.92 22.36
N GLN A 223 26.55 -13.76 21.79
CA GLN A 223 27.44 -14.63 22.58
C GLN A 223 28.58 -13.88 23.24
N TYR A 224 29.24 -13.00 22.50
CA TYR A 224 30.53 -12.43 22.91
C TYR A 224 30.39 -11.04 23.55
N VAL A 225 29.24 -10.37 23.41
CA VAL A 225 29.01 -9.03 23.99
C VAL A 225 27.80 -9.02 24.92
N GLU A 226 26.60 -9.43 24.47
CA GLU A 226 25.38 -9.34 25.29
C GLU A 226 25.44 -10.17 26.58
N LEU A 227 25.83 -11.45 26.47
CA LEU A 227 25.86 -12.34 27.63
C LEU A 227 26.93 -11.91 28.66
N PRO A 228 28.19 -11.63 28.27
CA PRO A 228 29.21 -11.18 29.22
C PRO A 228 28.87 -9.87 29.92
N LEU A 229 28.21 -8.94 29.23
CA LEU A 229 27.83 -7.64 29.79
C LEU A 229 26.52 -7.66 30.61
N GLY A 230 25.72 -8.73 30.52
CA GLY A 230 24.43 -8.80 31.21
C GLY A 230 24.51 -8.69 32.74
N ASP A 231 25.63 -9.11 33.35
CA ASP A 231 25.85 -9.06 34.81
C ASP A 231 26.95 -8.10 35.25
N SER A 232 27.58 -7.38 34.32
CA SER A 232 28.67 -6.47 34.69
C SER A 232 28.16 -5.29 35.51
N ASP A 233 29.02 -4.76 36.37
CA ASP A 233 28.83 -3.47 37.01
C ASP A 233 28.90 -2.32 35.99
N HIS A 234 28.53 -1.11 36.42
CA HIS A 234 28.45 0.06 35.55
C HIS A 234 29.80 0.41 34.90
N ASP A 235 30.89 0.40 35.67
CA ASP A 235 32.21 0.83 35.19
C ASP A 235 32.75 -0.18 34.17
N THR A 236 32.61 -1.48 34.46
CA THR A 236 32.96 -2.56 33.52
C THR A 236 32.15 -2.44 32.22
N TYR A 237 30.82 -2.29 32.31
CA TYR A 237 29.97 -2.12 31.12
C TYR A 237 30.42 -0.92 30.27
N ARG A 238 30.60 0.23 30.91
CA ARG A 238 30.95 1.49 30.25
C ARG A 238 32.32 1.41 29.58
N GLN A 239 33.35 0.91 30.27
CA GLN A 239 34.70 0.75 29.72
C GLN A 239 34.73 -0.24 28.54
N VAL A 240 34.02 -1.37 28.63
CA VAL A 240 33.97 -2.36 27.54
C VAL A 240 33.24 -1.82 26.31
N MET A 241 32.11 -1.13 26.49
CA MET A 241 31.38 -0.55 25.37
C MET A 241 32.17 0.60 24.69
N PHE A 242 32.92 1.41 25.44
CA PHE A 242 33.86 2.36 24.84
C PHE A 242 34.96 1.65 24.04
N LEU A 243 35.52 0.55 24.58
CA LEU A 243 36.52 -0.24 23.88
C LEU A 243 35.98 -0.77 22.55
N ILE A 244 34.77 -1.35 22.55
CA ILE A 244 34.12 -1.89 21.35
C ILE A 244 33.85 -0.78 20.32
N GLY A 245 33.32 0.37 20.76
CA GLY A 245 33.10 1.53 19.90
C GLY A 245 34.39 2.05 19.26
N SER A 246 35.44 2.24 20.07
CA SER A 246 36.77 2.63 19.58
C SER A 246 37.36 1.58 18.63
N LEU A 247 37.16 0.29 18.90
CA LEU A 247 37.66 -0.81 18.06
C LEU A 247 37.09 -0.71 16.65
N PHE A 248 35.76 -0.64 16.52
CA PHE A 248 35.13 -0.55 15.21
C PHE A 248 35.46 0.76 14.49
N ARG A 249 35.66 1.85 15.22
CA ARG A 249 36.11 3.12 14.64
C ARG A 249 37.55 3.06 14.13
N ARG A 250 38.46 2.42 14.85
CA ARG A 250 39.88 2.25 14.46
C ARG A 250 40.06 1.24 13.34
N LEU A 251 39.24 0.19 13.34
CA LEU A 251 39.18 -0.83 12.30
C LEU A 251 38.23 -0.45 11.16
N ALA A 252 37.98 0.84 10.91
CA ALA A 252 37.15 1.28 9.80
C ALA A 252 37.99 1.77 8.61
N PRO A 253 38.53 0.89 7.74
CA PRO A 253 38.96 1.28 6.40
C PRO A 253 37.74 1.44 5.45
N GLY A 254 36.60 1.89 5.97
CA GLY A 254 35.31 1.93 5.28
C GLY A 254 35.13 3.17 4.42
N ASP A 255 33.96 3.25 3.75
CA ASP A 255 33.52 4.40 2.96
C ASP A 255 33.80 5.73 3.68
N THR A 256 34.70 6.53 3.11
CA THR A 256 35.13 7.82 3.68
C THR A 256 33.94 8.78 3.85
N ARG A 257 32.89 8.62 3.04
CA ARG A 257 31.64 9.38 3.18
C ARG A 257 30.90 8.96 4.44
N ARG A 258 30.70 7.66 4.70
CA ARG A 258 29.99 7.18 5.89
C ARG A 258 30.72 7.61 7.16
N VAL A 259 32.05 7.51 7.18
CA VAL A 259 32.88 8.03 8.29
C VAL A 259 32.69 9.53 8.48
N ARG A 260 32.68 10.32 7.39
CA ARG A 260 32.44 11.77 7.48
C ARG A 260 31.06 12.09 8.05
N VAL A 261 30.01 11.38 7.63
CA VAL A 261 28.66 11.57 8.18
C VAL A 261 28.63 11.27 9.67
N ASP A 262 29.30 10.22 10.14
CA ASP A 262 29.38 9.91 11.58
C ASP A 262 30.11 10.99 12.37
N GLU A 263 31.21 11.51 11.84
CA GLU A 263 31.89 12.63 12.47
C GLU A 263 31.01 13.89 12.49
N ASP A 264 30.30 14.20 11.40
CA ASP A 264 29.40 15.34 11.34
C ASP A 264 28.21 15.19 12.32
N ARG A 265 27.70 13.96 12.53
CA ARG A 265 26.73 13.65 13.60
C ARG A 265 27.30 13.93 14.99
N GLU A 266 28.54 13.52 15.24
CA GLU A 266 29.19 13.76 16.54
C GLU A 266 29.42 15.24 16.81
N ARG A 267 29.89 15.98 15.80
CA ARG A 267 30.01 17.44 15.85
C ARG A 267 28.67 18.07 16.17
N TYR A 268 27.62 17.65 15.47
CA TYR A 268 26.25 18.11 15.69
C TYR A 268 25.78 17.87 17.13
N MET A 269 25.89 16.63 17.62
CA MET A 269 25.44 16.24 18.96
C MET A 269 26.17 17.04 20.05
N TRP A 270 27.50 17.17 19.94
CA TRP A 270 28.28 17.94 20.90
C TRP A 270 27.97 19.44 20.88
N THR A 271 27.82 20.03 19.69
CA THR A 271 27.37 21.42 19.54
C THR A 271 26.01 21.63 20.22
N ARG A 272 25.02 20.75 19.96
CA ARG A 272 23.68 20.83 20.58
C ARG A 272 23.70 20.72 22.10
N MET A 273 24.50 19.79 22.63
CA MET A 273 24.63 19.63 24.08
C MET A 273 25.23 20.87 24.74
N ARG A 274 26.24 21.50 24.12
CA ARG A 274 26.84 22.74 24.66
C ARG A 274 25.90 23.94 24.53
N GLU A 275 25.21 24.11 23.41
CA GLU A 275 24.18 25.13 23.24
C GLU A 275 23.12 25.04 24.35
N HIS A 276 22.64 23.83 24.65
CA HIS A 276 21.68 23.59 25.71
C HIS A 276 22.24 23.91 27.10
N GLN A 277 23.46 23.46 27.42
CA GLN A 277 24.11 23.74 28.71
C GLN A 277 24.33 25.25 28.92
N ALA A 278 24.77 25.96 27.87
CA ALA A 278 24.96 27.40 27.92
C ALA A 278 23.63 28.15 28.12
N ALA A 279 22.54 27.68 27.51
CA ALA A 279 21.22 28.29 27.64
C ALA A 279 20.57 28.04 29.01
N THR A 280 20.79 26.86 29.60
CA THR A 280 20.11 26.44 30.85
C THR A 280 20.96 26.62 32.11
N GLY A 281 22.28 26.71 31.98
CA GLY A 281 23.22 26.70 33.10
C GLY A 281 23.31 25.35 33.81
N THR A 282 22.96 24.26 33.13
CA THR A 282 22.97 22.91 33.70
C THR A 282 24.41 22.42 33.93
N ASP A 283 24.67 21.85 35.11
CA ASP A 283 25.96 21.23 35.43
C ASP A 283 26.13 19.91 34.64
N PRO A 284 27.24 19.72 33.89
CA PRO A 284 27.55 18.45 33.22
C PRO A 284 27.48 17.22 34.13
N ALA A 285 27.81 17.36 35.43
CA ALA A 285 27.78 16.26 36.38
C ALA A 285 26.35 15.74 36.65
N ASP A 286 25.35 16.61 36.53
CA ASP A 286 23.93 16.31 36.66
C ASP A 286 23.31 15.77 35.35
N CYS A 287 24.10 15.68 34.28
CA CYS A 287 23.65 15.25 32.95
C CYS A 287 24.10 13.82 32.61
N LEU A 288 23.37 13.17 31.71
CA LEU A 288 23.72 11.87 31.12
C LEU A 288 23.57 11.94 29.60
N TYR A 289 24.61 11.61 28.85
CA TYR A 289 24.56 11.53 27.40
C TYR A 289 24.49 10.08 26.93
N VAL A 290 23.36 9.70 26.34
CA VAL A 290 23.07 8.36 25.83
C VAL A 290 23.27 8.33 24.32
N CYS A 291 24.31 7.66 23.86
CA CYS A 291 24.65 7.55 22.45
C CYS A 291 25.18 6.17 22.08
N GLY A 292 25.08 5.84 20.80
CA GLY A 292 25.66 4.66 20.20
C GLY A 292 27.15 4.56 20.52
N ALA A 293 27.61 3.37 20.91
CA ALA A 293 28.99 3.21 21.38
C ALA A 293 30.03 3.61 20.32
N PHE A 294 29.69 3.53 19.03
CA PHE A 294 30.53 4.01 17.93
C PHE A 294 30.85 5.51 18.03
N HIS A 295 29.88 6.32 18.46
CA HIS A 295 30.01 7.78 18.64
C HIS A 295 30.55 8.17 20.01
N ALA A 296 30.46 7.27 20.99
CA ALA A 296 30.84 7.53 22.38
C ALA A 296 32.34 7.77 22.58
N ALA A 297 33.19 7.20 21.71
CA ALA A 297 34.65 7.34 21.72
C ALA A 297 35.14 8.29 20.60
N SER A 298 34.46 9.42 20.41
CA SER A 298 34.70 10.31 19.29
C SER A 298 36.03 11.09 19.36
N ARG A 299 36.59 11.39 18.17
CA ARG A 299 37.86 12.11 17.97
C ARG A 299 37.70 13.46 17.27
N VAL A 300 36.47 13.92 17.08
CA VAL A 300 36.21 15.25 16.53
C VAL A 300 36.70 16.31 17.53
N ALA A 301 37.10 17.49 17.04
CA ALA A 301 37.60 18.57 17.90
C ALA A 301 36.52 19.11 18.86
N GLU A 302 35.26 18.94 18.47
CA GLU A 302 34.05 19.30 19.20
C GLU A 302 33.75 18.32 20.35
N PHE A 303 34.49 17.20 20.52
CA PHE A 303 34.21 16.22 21.57
C PHE A 303 34.39 16.82 22.98
N GLY A 304 33.41 16.59 23.85
CA GLY A 304 33.45 16.97 25.26
C GLY A 304 32.85 18.35 25.55
N VAL A 305 32.68 18.64 26.85
CA VAL A 305 32.19 19.93 27.36
C VAL A 305 33.16 21.08 27.06
N ASP A 306 34.46 20.77 26.97
CA ASP A 306 35.53 21.72 26.64
C ASP A 306 35.95 21.64 25.15
N GLY A 307 35.14 20.99 24.30
CA GLY A 307 35.37 20.86 22.86
C GLY A 307 35.30 22.20 22.11
N THR A 308 35.82 22.24 20.88
CA THR A 308 35.79 23.47 20.06
C THR A 308 34.39 23.77 19.52
N ASP A 309 34.03 25.05 19.41
CA ASP A 309 32.79 25.51 18.76
C ASP A 309 33.03 25.89 17.29
N SER A 310 33.61 24.96 16.53
CA SER A 310 34.00 25.16 15.13
C SER A 310 32.99 24.67 14.10
N PHE A 311 32.00 23.88 14.52
CA PHE A 311 31.02 23.27 13.61
C PHE A 311 29.75 24.12 13.51
N GLU A 312 29.47 24.61 12.30
CA GLU A 312 28.23 25.31 11.97
C GLU A 312 27.18 24.31 11.48
N ILE A 313 26.06 24.22 12.20
CA ILE A 313 24.92 23.39 11.80
C ILE A 313 24.21 24.05 10.61
N SER A 314 24.14 23.34 9.48
CA SER A 314 23.41 23.80 8.30
C SER A 314 21.93 24.08 8.61
N PRO A 315 21.31 25.06 7.93
CA PRO A 315 19.87 25.25 8.05
C PRO A 315 19.11 24.07 7.43
N ARG A 316 17.95 23.74 8.00
CA ARG A 316 17.01 22.80 7.38
C ARG A 316 16.50 23.33 6.05
N SER A 317 16.16 22.42 5.15
CA SER A 317 15.43 22.73 3.92
C SER A 317 14.03 23.28 4.24
N ALA A 318 13.35 23.83 3.25
CA ALA A 318 11.96 24.26 3.38
C ALA A 318 10.95 23.10 3.28
N THR A 319 11.42 21.84 3.28
CA THR A 319 10.59 20.64 3.30
C THR A 319 9.65 20.63 4.51
N LYS A 320 8.38 20.31 4.26
CA LYS A 320 7.37 20.21 5.32
C LYS A 320 7.32 18.81 5.91
N TRP A 321 8.00 18.64 7.03
CA TRP A 321 8.01 17.41 7.80
C TRP A 321 6.75 17.27 8.66
N GLN A 322 6.20 16.06 8.66
CA GLN A 322 5.10 15.64 9.52
C GLN A 322 5.58 14.51 10.43
N HIS A 323 5.14 14.51 11.68
CA HIS A 323 5.64 13.59 12.70
C HIS A 323 4.48 12.77 13.28
N GLY A 324 4.70 11.46 13.44
CA GLY A 324 3.70 10.55 13.99
C GLY A 324 4.32 9.26 14.53
N LEU A 325 3.49 8.41 15.12
CA LEU A 325 3.86 7.07 15.54
C LEU A 325 3.24 6.05 14.60
N ILE A 326 3.99 5.03 14.22
CA ILE A 326 3.49 3.88 13.43
C ILE A 326 3.70 2.56 14.17
N PRO A 327 2.86 1.54 13.93
CA PRO A 327 3.11 0.19 14.40
C PRO A 327 4.46 -0.32 13.89
N SER A 328 5.20 -0.99 14.75
CA SER A 328 6.42 -1.70 14.39
C SER A 328 6.28 -3.17 14.77
N SER A 329 7.22 -3.99 14.31
CA SER A 329 7.32 -5.39 14.67
C SER A 329 8.78 -5.78 14.91
N HIS A 330 9.01 -6.93 15.54
CA HIS A 330 10.37 -7.44 15.66
C HIS A 330 10.96 -7.73 14.28
N ALA A 331 10.17 -8.31 13.37
CA ALA A 331 10.59 -8.60 12.01
C ALA A 331 10.88 -7.34 11.17
N ALA A 332 10.12 -6.26 11.36
CA ALA A 332 10.37 -4.98 10.68
C ALA A 332 11.67 -4.35 11.16
N ILE A 333 11.94 -4.37 12.47
CA ILE A 333 13.20 -3.92 13.05
C ILE A 333 14.38 -4.74 12.50
N GLU A 334 14.22 -6.07 12.44
CA GLU A 334 15.24 -6.96 11.90
C GLU A 334 15.53 -6.66 10.43
N ALA A 335 14.50 -6.45 9.61
CA ALA A 335 14.65 -6.07 8.21
C ALA A 335 15.30 -4.69 8.05
N GLN A 336 14.87 -3.69 8.82
CA GLN A 336 15.36 -2.30 8.76
C GLN A 336 16.86 -2.18 9.00
N PHE A 337 17.41 -3.00 9.91
CA PHE A 337 18.82 -2.95 10.33
C PHE A 337 19.63 -4.17 9.86
N GLY A 338 19.08 -5.00 8.98
CA GLY A 338 19.77 -6.18 8.45
C GLY A 338 20.18 -7.21 9.53
N LEU A 339 19.37 -7.33 10.59
CA LEU A 339 19.61 -8.29 11.67
C LEU A 339 19.10 -9.69 11.27
N ALA A 340 19.67 -10.73 11.90
CA ALA A 340 19.17 -12.09 11.71
C ALA A 340 17.73 -12.23 12.20
N ALA A 341 16.93 -13.01 11.46
CA ALA A 341 15.54 -13.29 11.82
C ALA A 341 15.43 -13.86 13.24
N GLY A 342 14.55 -13.27 14.06
CA GLY A 342 14.32 -13.63 15.46
C GLY A 342 15.29 -13.00 16.46
N SER A 343 16.33 -12.26 16.04
CA SER A 343 17.30 -11.63 16.94
C SER A 343 16.67 -10.66 17.94
N VAL A 344 15.68 -9.85 17.51
CA VAL A 344 14.98 -8.90 18.39
C VAL A 344 14.05 -9.65 19.35
N SER A 345 13.48 -10.77 18.91
CA SER A 345 12.69 -11.66 19.77
C SER A 345 13.53 -12.34 20.85
N ILE A 346 14.75 -12.76 20.49
CA ILE A 346 15.75 -13.30 21.43
C ILE A 346 16.13 -12.21 22.43
N ALA A 347 16.44 -11.00 21.97
CA ALA A 347 16.76 -9.85 22.82
C ALA A 347 15.65 -9.57 23.85
N ALA A 348 14.39 -9.52 23.41
CA ALA A 348 13.25 -9.32 24.31
C ALA A 348 13.10 -10.44 25.36
N THR A 349 13.44 -11.68 25.01
CA THR A 349 13.42 -12.83 25.93
C THR A 349 14.56 -12.77 26.94
N VAL A 350 15.77 -12.43 26.48
CA VAL A 350 16.96 -12.24 27.32
C VAL A 350 16.74 -11.10 28.31
N TRP A 351 16.18 -9.97 27.84
CA TRP A 351 15.75 -8.87 28.70
C TRP A 351 14.84 -9.34 29.84
N ALA A 352 13.78 -10.10 29.51
CA ALA A 352 12.84 -10.60 30.52
C ALA A 352 13.50 -11.57 31.52
N LYS A 353 14.47 -12.38 31.09
CA LYS A 353 15.26 -13.25 31.98
C LYS A 353 16.19 -12.44 32.88
N ASN A 354 16.93 -11.49 32.31
CA ASN A 354 17.89 -10.66 33.03
C ASN A 354 17.21 -9.81 34.11
N VAL A 355 16.05 -9.22 33.81
CA VAL A 355 15.23 -8.48 34.79
C VAL A 355 14.82 -9.39 35.97
N LYS A 356 14.39 -10.63 35.71
CA LYS A 356 14.01 -11.58 36.76
C LYS A 356 15.22 -12.02 37.59
N ARG A 357 16.33 -12.36 36.93
CA ARG A 357 17.56 -12.87 37.55
C ARG A 357 18.22 -11.81 38.42
N THR A 358 18.45 -10.62 37.86
CA THR A 358 19.19 -9.54 38.52
C THR A 358 18.32 -8.67 39.42
N ARG A 359 16.99 -8.82 39.35
CA ARG A 359 15.99 -8.07 40.13
C ARG A 359 16.05 -6.55 39.92
N VAL A 360 16.71 -6.09 38.86
CA VAL A 360 16.67 -4.68 38.45
C VAL A 360 15.24 -4.31 38.12
N ARG A 361 14.76 -3.17 38.65
CA ARG A 361 13.43 -2.67 38.34
C ARG A 361 13.50 -1.85 37.04
N PRO A 362 12.89 -2.32 35.93
CA PRO A 362 12.88 -1.55 34.69
C PRO A 362 12.03 -0.29 34.83
N TYR A 363 12.32 0.71 34.01
CA TYR A 363 11.46 1.86 33.78
C TYR A 363 10.40 1.51 32.74
N ARG A 364 9.18 1.96 33.01
CA ARG A 364 8.03 1.81 32.13
C ARG A 364 7.14 3.01 32.34
N LEU A 365 6.67 3.58 31.23
CA LEU A 365 5.80 4.74 31.24
C LEU A 365 4.52 4.49 32.04
N GLU A 366 4.20 5.38 32.98
CA GLU A 366 2.95 5.31 33.72
C GLU A 366 1.74 5.34 32.77
N GLY A 367 0.79 4.42 32.98
CA GLY A 367 -0.41 4.30 32.16
C GLY A 367 -0.23 3.53 30.85
N GLN A 368 0.98 3.03 30.54
CA GLN A 368 1.26 2.51 29.20
C GLN A 368 0.36 1.34 28.77
N ALA A 369 -0.24 1.46 27.59
CA ALA A 369 -1.12 0.46 27.02
C ALA A 369 -0.43 -0.92 26.89
N GLY A 370 -1.14 -1.98 27.28
CA GLY A 370 -0.61 -3.35 27.25
C GLY A 370 0.21 -3.76 28.48
N THR A 371 0.47 -2.85 29.43
CA THR A 371 1.09 -3.19 30.72
C THR A 371 0.01 -3.48 31.79
N LYS A 372 0.21 -4.53 32.60
CA LYS A 372 -0.68 -4.78 33.74
C LYS A 372 -0.38 -3.75 34.83
N ARG A 373 -1.40 -3.01 35.27
CA ARG A 373 -1.32 -2.10 36.43
C ARG A 373 -0.78 -2.89 37.63
N SER A 374 0.48 -2.65 38.00
CA SER A 374 1.02 -3.19 39.24
C SER A 374 0.21 -2.55 40.36
N LYS A 375 -0.66 -3.32 41.02
CA LYS A 375 -1.25 -2.87 42.28
C LYS A 375 -0.07 -2.61 43.21
N ALA A 376 0.18 -1.35 43.52
CA ALA A 376 1.14 -0.95 44.54
C ALA A 376 0.72 -1.64 45.84
N LYS A 377 1.32 -2.79 46.13
CA LYS A 377 1.28 -3.35 47.47
C LYS A 377 2.10 -2.36 48.28
N LYS A 378 1.47 -1.63 49.20
CA LYS A 378 2.16 -0.92 50.28
C LYS A 378 2.91 -1.98 51.10
N THR A 379 4.07 -2.40 50.62
CA THR A 379 5.07 -3.09 51.43
C THR A 379 5.80 -2.00 52.19
N ALA A 380 5.80 -2.13 53.52
CA ALA A 380 6.62 -1.34 54.41
C ALA A 380 8.08 -1.32 53.90
N PRO A 381 8.82 -0.22 54.14
CA PRO A 381 10.21 -0.13 53.69
C PRO A 381 10.97 -1.35 54.22
N ALA A 382 11.57 -2.11 53.31
CA ALA A 382 12.50 -3.17 53.68
C ALA A 382 13.65 -2.52 54.48
N PRO A 383 14.15 -3.16 55.54
CA PRO A 383 15.30 -2.63 56.25
C PRO A 383 16.45 -2.51 55.26
N ALA A 384 17.05 -1.32 55.20
CA ALA A 384 18.28 -1.10 54.48
C ALA A 384 19.31 -2.13 54.98
N GLY A 385 19.64 -3.11 54.14
CA GLY A 385 20.91 -3.84 54.29
C GLY A 385 22.04 -2.81 54.23
N PRO A 386 23.21 -3.08 54.85
CA PRO A 386 24.18 -2.05 55.16
C PRO A 386 24.56 -1.29 53.90
N VAL A 387 24.04 -0.08 53.77
CA VAL A 387 24.61 0.94 52.91
C VAL A 387 25.95 1.24 53.57
N ALA A 388 27.03 0.78 52.94
CA ALA A 388 28.34 1.29 53.28
C ALA A 388 28.30 2.80 53.01
N THR A 389 28.14 3.57 54.08
CA THR A 389 28.30 5.02 54.07
C THR A 389 29.75 5.34 53.77
N THR A 390 30.10 5.48 52.50
CA THR A 390 31.16 6.39 52.10
C THR A 390 30.52 7.77 52.01
N ALA A 391 30.85 8.60 53.01
CA ALA A 391 30.42 9.97 53.11
C ALA A 391 30.76 10.73 51.82
N ALA A 392 29.85 11.65 51.46
CA ALA A 392 30.11 12.69 50.49
C ALA A 392 31.41 13.43 50.86
N ALA A 393 32.45 13.19 50.09
CA ALA A 393 33.69 13.95 50.06
C ALA A 393 34.07 14.05 48.58
N ASP A 394 34.13 15.27 48.09
CA ASP A 394 34.77 15.77 46.87
C ASP A 394 34.72 14.90 45.60
N ASN A 395 34.08 15.47 44.57
CA ASN A 395 34.00 14.96 43.20
C ASN A 395 35.39 14.64 42.62
N ALA A 396 35.81 13.39 42.74
CA ALA A 396 36.67 12.65 41.82
C ALA A 396 36.68 11.18 42.28
N ILE A 397 35.69 10.39 41.87
CA ILE A 397 35.90 8.94 41.87
C ILE A 397 36.88 8.69 40.72
N GLU A 398 38.15 8.48 41.06
CA GLU A 398 39.14 7.96 40.11
C GLU A 398 38.56 6.70 39.49
N ALA A 399 38.30 6.75 38.18
CA ALA A 399 37.77 5.61 37.46
C ALA A 399 38.80 4.48 37.53
N ALA A 400 38.54 3.45 38.33
CA ALA A 400 39.46 2.34 38.47
C ALA A 400 39.47 1.50 37.19
N ASP A 401 40.64 0.98 36.79
CA ASP A 401 40.76 0.04 35.68
C ASP A 401 40.01 -1.26 35.96
N LYS A 402 38.85 -1.44 35.32
CA LYS A 402 38.06 -2.69 35.30
C LYS A 402 38.32 -3.50 34.03
N LEU A 403 38.72 -2.81 32.97
CA LEU A 403 38.93 -3.39 31.65
C LEU A 403 40.01 -4.47 31.65
N THR A 404 41.13 -4.23 32.32
CA THR A 404 42.22 -5.24 32.41
C THR A 404 41.75 -6.53 33.07
N GLY A 405 40.96 -6.43 34.13
CA GLY A 405 40.39 -7.58 34.82
C GLY A 405 39.41 -8.34 33.94
N PHE A 406 38.56 -7.63 33.21
CA PHE A 406 37.59 -8.19 32.28
C PHE A 406 38.26 -8.94 31.12
N LEU A 407 39.23 -8.31 30.44
CA LEU A 407 39.92 -8.88 29.27
C LEU A 407 40.76 -10.13 29.60
N ARG A 408 41.23 -10.26 30.84
CA ARG A 408 41.99 -11.43 31.31
C ARG A 408 41.11 -12.64 31.65
N GLN A 409 39.81 -12.43 31.83
CA GLN A 409 38.89 -13.49 32.17
C GLN A 409 38.28 -14.08 30.89
N PRO A 410 38.36 -15.40 30.67
CA PRO A 410 37.58 -16.01 29.60
C PRO A 410 36.09 -15.75 29.89
N PRO A 411 35.27 -15.45 28.86
CA PRO A 411 33.86 -15.18 29.06
C PRO A 411 33.18 -16.40 29.73
N VAL A 412 32.53 -16.18 30.87
CA VAL A 412 31.77 -17.20 31.58
C VAL A 412 30.44 -17.38 30.84
N LEU A 413 30.40 -18.32 29.90
CA LEU A 413 29.15 -18.71 29.24
C LEU A 413 28.31 -19.51 30.26
N ASP A 414 27.03 -19.13 30.48
CA ASP A 414 26.18 -19.87 31.41
C ASP A 414 26.14 -21.36 31.09
N GLY A 415 25.95 -22.20 32.12
CA GLY A 415 25.69 -23.62 31.93
C GLY A 415 24.42 -23.90 31.11
N LEU A 416 24.32 -25.12 30.58
CA LEU A 416 23.15 -25.60 29.85
C LEU A 416 21.89 -25.54 30.75
N ASP A 417 20.89 -24.76 30.34
CA ASP A 417 19.54 -24.85 30.91
C ASP A 417 18.81 -26.01 30.23
N GLU A 418 19.01 -27.22 30.77
CA GLU A 418 18.40 -28.43 30.23
C GLU A 418 16.88 -28.33 30.20
N ALA A 419 16.25 -27.71 31.20
CA ALA A 419 14.80 -27.60 31.29
C ALA A 419 14.23 -26.71 30.17
N GLU A 420 14.91 -25.61 29.86
CA GLU A 420 14.53 -24.75 28.74
C GLU A 420 14.65 -25.47 27.40
N LEU A 421 15.79 -26.12 27.14
CA LEU A 421 16.02 -26.83 25.89
C LEU A 421 15.01 -27.97 25.69
N LEU A 422 14.68 -28.69 26.77
CA LEU A 422 13.64 -29.73 26.76
C LEU A 422 12.26 -29.15 26.45
N GLY A 423 11.95 -27.98 27.02
CA GLY A 423 10.74 -27.23 26.71
C GLY A 423 10.63 -26.88 25.21
N TRP A 424 11.69 -26.31 24.65
CA TRP A 424 11.79 -25.99 23.22
C TRP A 424 11.61 -27.22 22.33
N SER A 425 12.29 -28.33 22.64
CA SER A 425 12.18 -29.58 21.89
C SER A 425 10.76 -30.16 21.88
N VAL A 426 10.05 -30.08 23.00
CA VAL A 426 8.64 -30.52 23.08
C VAL A 426 7.73 -29.60 22.29
N ASP A 427 7.94 -28.29 22.39
CA ASP A 427 7.08 -27.29 21.76
C ASP A 427 7.26 -27.25 20.23
N ILE A 428 8.47 -27.46 19.71
CA ILE A 428 8.68 -27.52 18.26
C ILE A 428 8.00 -28.75 17.66
N VAL A 429 8.06 -29.92 18.31
CA VAL A 429 7.35 -31.13 17.85
C VAL A 429 5.84 -30.92 17.88
N ARG A 430 5.29 -30.28 18.93
CA ARG A 430 3.87 -29.92 18.97
C ARG A 430 3.50 -28.95 17.83
N ALA A 431 4.34 -27.96 17.57
CA ALA A 431 4.13 -27.01 16.47
C ALA A 431 4.18 -27.69 15.11
N ALA A 432 5.15 -28.59 14.89
CA ALA A 432 5.32 -29.37 13.68
C ALA A 432 4.09 -30.26 13.41
N ARG A 433 3.61 -31.00 14.43
CA ARG A 433 2.38 -31.81 14.30
C ARG A 433 1.16 -31.00 13.85
N ARG A 434 0.98 -29.80 14.44
CA ARG A 434 -0.13 -28.90 14.07
C ARG A 434 -0.04 -28.39 12.62
N ASN A 435 1.15 -28.41 12.02
CA ASN A 435 1.39 -28.00 10.64
C ASN A 435 1.60 -29.19 9.68
N GLY A 436 1.17 -30.39 10.08
CA GLY A 436 1.12 -31.56 9.21
C GLY A 436 2.39 -32.41 9.18
N TYR A 437 3.42 -32.08 9.96
CA TYR A 437 4.60 -32.93 10.07
C TYR A 437 4.28 -34.20 10.88
N LEU A 438 4.83 -35.34 10.44
CA LEU A 438 4.80 -36.61 11.17
C LEU A 438 5.85 -36.63 12.30
N ALA A 439 5.83 -35.62 13.17
CA ALA A 439 6.76 -35.50 14.29
C ALA A 439 6.26 -36.31 15.50
N SER A 440 7.18 -36.90 16.26
CA SER A 440 6.97 -37.83 17.36
C SER A 440 7.77 -37.40 18.60
N THR A 441 7.58 -38.07 19.74
CA THR A 441 8.40 -37.79 20.93
C THR A 441 9.87 -38.16 20.70
N ALA A 442 10.15 -39.13 19.81
CA ALA A 442 11.52 -39.46 19.42
C ALA A 442 12.21 -38.28 18.73
N ASP A 443 11.48 -37.50 17.93
CA ASP A 443 12.03 -36.31 17.29
C ASP A 443 12.34 -35.21 18.32
N ALA A 444 11.58 -35.10 19.41
CA ALA A 444 11.91 -34.15 20.49
C ALA A 444 13.23 -34.53 21.19
N ILE A 445 13.45 -35.83 21.44
CA ILE A 445 14.70 -36.33 22.01
C ILE A 445 15.85 -36.09 21.01
N ALA A 446 15.65 -36.42 19.73
CA ALA A 446 16.63 -36.20 18.69
C ALA A 446 17.01 -34.71 18.55
N VAL A 447 16.03 -33.80 18.57
CA VAL A 447 16.30 -32.35 18.54
C VAL A 447 17.09 -31.91 19.77
N PHE A 448 16.74 -32.39 20.97
CA PHE A 448 17.45 -32.07 22.20
C PHE A 448 18.92 -32.50 22.13
N GLU A 449 19.17 -33.78 21.82
CA GLU A 449 20.53 -34.33 21.73
C GLU A 449 21.32 -33.69 20.58
N THR A 450 20.69 -33.49 19.42
CA THR A 450 21.33 -32.88 18.25
C THR A 450 21.69 -31.42 18.51
N SER A 451 20.88 -30.67 19.26
CA SER A 451 21.22 -29.30 19.66
C SER A 451 22.51 -29.26 20.48
N ILE A 452 22.65 -30.18 21.45
CA ILE A 452 23.85 -30.31 22.29
C ILE A 452 25.06 -30.74 21.45
N LEU A 453 24.89 -31.71 20.55
CA LEU A 453 25.94 -32.18 19.65
C LEU A 453 26.43 -31.06 18.73
N LEU A 454 25.53 -30.30 18.10
CA LEU A 454 25.87 -29.18 17.23
C LEU A 454 26.61 -28.08 17.99
N ALA A 455 26.16 -27.76 19.20
CA ALA A 455 26.86 -26.83 20.09
C ALA A 455 28.28 -27.31 20.40
N GLY A 456 28.44 -28.60 20.78
CA GLY A 456 29.73 -29.21 21.07
C GLY A 456 30.68 -29.22 19.88
N MET A 457 30.18 -29.54 18.66
CA MET A 457 30.98 -29.46 17.42
C MET A 457 31.46 -28.04 17.10
N ARG A 458 30.76 -27.03 17.61
CA ARG A 458 31.10 -25.61 17.47
C ARG A 458 31.90 -25.08 18.67
N ASP A 459 32.43 -25.97 19.50
CA ASP A 459 33.18 -25.69 20.75
C ASP A 459 32.39 -24.82 21.74
N ARG A 460 31.07 -25.03 21.83
CA ARG A 460 30.17 -24.29 22.73
C ARG A 460 29.75 -25.13 23.93
N ALA A 461 29.63 -24.46 25.08
CA ALA A 461 29.13 -25.06 26.31
C ALA A 461 27.60 -25.29 26.34
N LYS A 462 26.85 -24.53 25.53
CA LYS A 462 25.39 -24.67 25.39
C LYS A 462 24.91 -24.35 23.97
N PRO A 463 23.78 -24.93 23.53
CA PRO A 463 23.16 -24.59 22.24
C PRO A 463 22.63 -23.16 22.20
N THR A 464 22.82 -22.47 21.09
CA THR A 464 22.11 -21.23 20.76
C THR A 464 20.72 -21.50 20.19
N PRO A 465 19.86 -20.47 20.10
CA PRO A 465 18.64 -20.54 19.28
C PRO A 465 18.89 -21.03 17.83
N TYR A 466 20.05 -20.72 17.26
CA TYR A 466 20.43 -21.14 15.91
C TYR A 466 20.88 -22.61 15.86
N ASP A 467 21.61 -23.09 16.88
CA ASP A 467 21.90 -24.54 17.04
C ASP A 467 20.61 -25.34 17.15
N PHE A 468 19.66 -24.84 17.94
CA PHE A 468 18.35 -25.47 18.11
C PHE A 468 17.55 -25.47 16.80
N GLN A 469 17.56 -24.37 16.05
CA GLN A 469 16.89 -24.31 14.75
C GLN A 469 17.47 -25.33 13.76
N ASP A 470 18.80 -25.40 13.67
CA ASP A 470 19.50 -26.38 12.83
C ASP A 470 19.14 -27.81 13.23
N ALA A 471 19.14 -28.11 14.54
CA ALA A 471 18.74 -29.41 15.05
C ALA A 471 17.28 -29.73 14.71
N ALA A 472 16.37 -28.77 14.88
CA ALA A 472 14.95 -28.92 14.58
C ALA A 472 14.71 -29.22 13.10
N VAL A 473 15.31 -28.42 12.19
CA VAL A 473 15.21 -28.64 10.74
C VAL A 473 15.76 -30.02 10.40
N THR A 474 16.95 -30.37 10.90
CA THR A 474 17.62 -31.65 10.62
C THR A 474 16.80 -32.86 11.08
N CYS A 475 16.14 -32.77 12.25
CA CYS A 475 15.42 -33.92 12.81
C CYS A 475 13.98 -34.04 12.28
N ILE A 476 13.31 -32.93 12.00
CA ILE A 476 11.87 -32.89 11.72
C ILE A 476 11.58 -32.73 10.22
N GLU A 477 12.35 -31.90 9.52
CA GLU A 477 12.14 -31.60 8.10
C GLU A 477 12.88 -32.63 7.23
N LYS A 478 12.11 -33.43 6.49
CA LYS A 478 12.63 -34.53 5.67
C LYS A 478 12.57 -34.15 4.18
N ASP A 479 11.72 -34.84 3.41
CA ASP A 479 11.72 -34.70 1.95
C ASP A 479 10.95 -33.46 1.44
N ALA A 480 9.92 -33.02 2.16
CA ALA A 480 9.07 -31.90 1.74
C ALA A 480 8.36 -31.23 2.92
N VAL A 481 8.01 -29.95 2.75
CA VAL A 481 7.17 -29.18 3.66
C VAL A 481 5.69 -29.59 3.46
N PRO A 482 5.03 -30.22 4.45
CA PRO A 482 3.68 -30.76 4.30
C PRO A 482 2.57 -29.69 4.33
N GLY A 483 2.89 -28.46 4.74
CA GLY A 483 1.94 -27.36 4.92
C GLY A 483 2.46 -26.04 4.38
N ARG A 484 1.99 -24.92 4.95
CA ARG A 484 2.44 -23.56 4.56
C ARG A 484 3.73 -23.10 5.24
N ARG A 485 4.18 -23.80 6.29
CA ARG A 485 5.28 -23.37 7.15
C ARG A 485 6.32 -24.47 7.25
N ASP A 486 7.56 -24.15 6.92
CA ASP A 486 8.73 -24.99 7.16
C ASP A 486 9.06 -25.04 8.67
N VAL A 487 9.93 -25.96 9.08
CA VAL A 487 10.33 -26.10 10.49
C VAL A 487 11.08 -24.85 10.95
N ARG A 488 11.87 -24.23 10.08
CA ARG A 488 12.57 -22.96 10.35
C ARG A 488 11.61 -21.88 10.84
N ARG A 489 10.53 -21.63 10.10
CA ARG A 489 9.49 -20.65 10.45
C ARG A 489 8.76 -21.03 11.73
N LEU A 490 8.58 -22.32 12.01
CA LEU A 490 7.99 -22.77 13.27
C LEU A 490 8.90 -22.49 14.46
N VAL A 491 10.22 -22.67 14.32
CA VAL A 491 11.19 -22.32 15.36
C VAL A 491 11.21 -20.80 15.59
N GLU A 492 11.21 -19.98 14.54
CA GLU A 492 11.13 -18.51 14.65
C GLU A 492 9.90 -18.06 15.44
N ILE A 493 8.73 -18.64 15.12
CA ILE A 493 7.47 -18.36 15.83
C ILE A 493 7.56 -18.80 17.29
N MET A 494 8.19 -19.96 17.56
CA MET A 494 8.32 -20.51 18.90
C MET A 494 9.27 -19.70 19.79
N MET A 495 10.39 -19.24 19.24
CA MET A 495 11.46 -18.52 19.97
C MET A 495 11.11 -17.06 20.31
N GLY A 496 9.84 -16.69 20.16
CA GLY A 496 9.29 -15.41 20.56
C GLY A 496 8.23 -14.90 19.59
N GLY A 497 8.33 -15.34 18.32
CA GLY A 497 7.46 -14.93 17.22
C GLY A 497 7.53 -13.44 16.95
N ASP A 498 7.04 -13.04 15.78
CA ASP A 498 7.00 -11.63 15.48
C ASP A 498 5.98 -10.92 16.39
N ARG A 499 6.48 -9.97 17.20
CA ARG A 499 5.64 -9.15 18.08
C ARG A 499 5.38 -7.82 17.41
N VAL A 500 4.15 -7.63 16.99
CA VAL A 500 3.69 -6.36 16.43
C VAL A 500 3.09 -5.50 17.54
N GLY A 501 3.57 -4.27 17.64
CA GLY A 501 2.99 -3.27 18.55
C GLY A 501 1.77 -2.60 17.94
N GLN A 502 1.27 -1.58 18.64
CA GLN A 502 0.05 -0.90 18.29
C GLN A 502 0.12 0.56 18.74
N VAL A 503 -0.31 1.46 17.86
CA VAL A 503 -0.50 2.87 18.21
C VAL A 503 -1.87 3.02 18.85
N GLY A 504 -1.92 3.60 20.05
CA GLY A 504 -3.17 3.84 20.76
C GLY A 504 -3.99 4.94 20.13
N TYR A 505 -5.30 4.91 20.37
CA TYR A 505 -6.27 5.84 19.81
C TYR A 505 -5.87 7.31 19.97
N ASP A 506 -5.43 7.72 21.17
CA ASP A 506 -5.09 9.12 21.45
C ASP A 506 -3.89 9.63 20.64
N SER A 507 -2.98 8.73 20.24
CA SER A 507 -1.81 9.05 19.42
C SER A 507 -2.01 8.81 17.93
N LEU A 508 -3.22 8.42 17.51
CA LEU A 508 -3.56 8.36 16.09
C LEU A 508 -3.71 9.78 15.51
N PRO A 509 -3.38 10.00 14.22
CA PRO A 509 -3.72 11.24 13.55
C PRO A 509 -5.23 11.54 13.61
N PRO A 510 -5.65 12.82 13.57
CA PRO A 510 -7.06 13.21 13.59
C PRO A 510 -7.94 12.47 12.58
N LEU A 511 -7.45 12.29 11.34
CA LEU A 511 -8.14 11.55 10.29
C LEU A 511 -8.38 10.08 10.68
N ALA A 512 -7.36 9.41 11.23
CA ALA A 512 -7.49 8.01 11.65
C ALA A 512 -8.45 7.86 12.85
N ARG A 513 -8.50 8.83 13.76
CA ARG A 513 -9.50 8.87 14.83
C ARG A 513 -10.92 9.06 14.28
N ASP A 514 -11.13 10.02 13.36
CA ASP A 514 -12.43 10.25 12.70
C ASP A 514 -12.97 8.98 12.04
N VAL A 515 -12.11 8.20 11.36
CA VAL A 515 -12.48 6.91 10.78
C VAL A 515 -12.95 5.92 11.85
N HIS A 516 -12.25 5.82 12.97
CA HIS A 516 -12.67 4.92 14.05
C HIS A 516 -13.98 5.37 14.70
N ASP A 517 -14.18 6.67 14.89
CA ASP A 517 -15.39 7.24 15.51
C ASP A 517 -16.61 7.04 14.62
N ARG A 518 -16.48 7.28 13.31
CA ARG A 518 -17.58 7.09 12.35
C ARG A 518 -17.96 5.62 12.14
N LEU A 519 -17.05 4.69 12.43
CA LEU A 519 -17.28 3.25 12.35
C LEU A 519 -17.67 2.61 13.69
N GLU A 520 -17.71 3.38 14.78
CA GLU A 520 -18.16 2.92 16.11
C GLU A 520 -19.54 2.22 16.07
N PRO A 521 -20.56 2.69 15.31
CA PRO A 521 -21.88 2.07 15.27
C PRO A 521 -21.90 0.60 14.81
N LEU A 522 -20.84 0.13 14.14
CA LEU A 522 -20.68 -1.27 13.77
C LEU A 522 -20.48 -2.20 14.98
N GLY A 523 -20.08 -1.64 16.14
CA GLY A 523 -19.83 -2.41 17.37
C GLY A 523 -18.62 -3.35 17.26
N LEU A 524 -17.70 -3.08 16.32
CA LEU A 524 -16.51 -3.89 16.06
C LEU A 524 -15.28 -3.26 16.71
N GLN A 525 -14.33 -4.11 17.13
CA GLN A 525 -13.08 -3.65 17.73
C GLN A 525 -12.03 -3.43 16.65
N LEU A 526 -12.27 -2.48 15.75
CA LEU A 526 -11.52 -2.31 14.49
C LEU A 526 -10.02 -2.00 14.66
N GLN A 527 -9.59 -1.59 15.85
CA GLN A 527 -8.16 -1.43 16.18
C GLN A 527 -7.44 -2.77 16.41
N LYS A 528 -8.16 -3.86 16.69
CA LYS A 528 -7.56 -5.18 16.84
C LYS A 528 -7.15 -5.74 15.48
N ARG A 529 -5.97 -6.37 15.44
CA ARG A 529 -5.48 -7.08 14.24
C ARG A 529 -6.39 -8.25 13.87
N GLY A 530 -6.41 -8.58 12.58
CA GLY A 530 -7.21 -9.65 12.00
C GLY A 530 -8.47 -9.14 11.30
N VAL A 531 -9.09 -10.03 10.52
CA VAL A 531 -10.31 -9.73 9.76
C VAL A 531 -11.53 -9.80 10.66
N GLN A 532 -12.31 -8.73 10.68
CA GLN A 532 -13.59 -8.63 11.37
C GLN A 532 -14.70 -8.44 10.35
N ARG A 533 -15.76 -9.25 10.47
CA ARG A 533 -16.88 -9.20 9.54
C ARG A 533 -17.94 -8.22 10.03
N ALA A 534 -18.28 -7.24 9.20
CA ALA A 534 -19.40 -6.34 9.42
C ALA A 534 -20.59 -6.78 8.56
N LEU A 535 -21.76 -6.90 9.18
CA LEU A 535 -23.03 -7.15 8.50
C LEU A 535 -23.91 -5.93 8.69
N MET A 536 -24.34 -5.31 7.60
CA MET A 536 -25.04 -4.03 7.63
C MET A 536 -26.40 -4.18 6.95
N ASP A 537 -27.46 -4.10 7.76
CA ASP A 537 -28.84 -4.01 7.27
C ASP A 537 -29.28 -2.54 7.27
N ILE A 538 -28.95 -1.82 6.21
CA ILE A 538 -29.14 -0.36 6.11
C ILE A 538 -30.63 -0.02 6.00
N ALA A 539 -31.43 -0.89 5.36
CA ALA A 539 -32.88 -0.74 5.31
C ALA A 539 -33.54 -0.82 6.70
N GLY A 540 -33.09 -1.75 7.55
CA GLY A 540 -33.57 -1.89 8.92
C GLY A 540 -32.95 -0.90 9.91
N ARG A 541 -31.72 -0.43 9.64
CA ARG A 541 -30.92 0.46 10.50
C ARG A 541 -30.26 1.59 9.69
N PRO A 542 -31.01 2.66 9.37
CA PRO A 542 -30.51 3.76 8.53
C PRO A 542 -29.27 4.47 9.12
N GLU A 543 -29.04 4.41 10.42
CA GLU A 543 -27.85 4.96 11.08
C GLU A 543 -26.53 4.31 10.64
N LEU A 544 -26.58 3.17 9.91
CA LEU A 544 -25.42 2.50 9.34
C LEU A 544 -25.00 3.06 7.96
N GLU A 545 -25.82 3.90 7.33
CA GLU A 545 -25.50 4.52 6.02
C GLU A 545 -24.17 5.31 6.05
N PRO A 546 -23.88 6.15 7.07
CA PRO A 546 -22.60 6.86 7.16
C PRO A 546 -21.40 5.92 7.28
N CYS A 547 -21.56 4.76 7.94
CA CYS A 547 -20.49 3.76 8.00
C CYS A 547 -20.21 3.17 6.61
N SER A 548 -21.26 2.93 5.81
CA SER A 548 -21.12 2.42 4.43
C SER A 548 -20.34 3.42 3.58
N ASP A 549 -20.67 4.71 3.68
CA ASP A 549 -19.98 5.78 2.96
C ASP A 549 -18.47 5.79 3.28
N VAL A 550 -18.10 5.66 4.56
CA VAL A 550 -16.69 5.55 4.99
C VAL A 550 -16.02 4.31 4.41
N LEU A 551 -16.65 3.14 4.48
CA LEU A 551 -16.06 1.88 4.01
C LEU A 551 -15.79 1.89 2.49
N TRP A 552 -16.68 2.51 1.72
CA TRP A 552 -16.48 2.68 0.28
C TRP A 552 -15.33 3.64 -0.04
N MET A 553 -15.16 4.73 0.73
CA MET A 553 -13.99 5.61 0.58
C MET A 553 -12.69 4.90 1.00
N LEU A 554 -12.70 4.18 2.12
CA LEU A 554 -11.54 3.41 2.58
C LEU A 554 -11.15 2.33 1.57
N ARG A 555 -12.11 1.69 0.88
CA ARG A 555 -11.81 0.74 -0.20
C ARG A 555 -10.97 1.37 -1.32
N CYS A 556 -11.17 2.66 -1.62
CA CYS A 556 -10.41 3.38 -2.65
C CYS A 556 -9.06 3.89 -2.11
N LEU A 557 -8.97 4.20 -0.82
CA LEU A 557 -7.78 4.83 -0.22
C LEU A 557 -6.77 3.83 0.36
N MET A 558 -7.24 2.70 0.89
CA MET A 558 -6.46 1.74 1.66
C MET A 558 -5.98 0.55 0.81
N PRO A 559 -4.94 -0.18 1.26
CA PRO A 559 -4.48 -1.40 0.60
C PRO A 559 -5.57 -2.46 0.44
N HIS A 560 -5.40 -3.31 -0.58
CA HIS A 560 -6.31 -4.42 -0.84
C HIS A 560 -6.44 -5.33 0.39
N GLY A 561 -7.68 -5.53 0.86
CA GLY A 561 -7.98 -6.36 2.03
C GLY A 561 -8.22 -5.58 3.33
N ALA A 562 -7.90 -4.28 3.39
CA ALA A 562 -8.20 -3.44 4.56
C ALA A 562 -9.71 -3.22 4.76
N ALA A 563 -10.43 -2.93 3.67
CA ALA A 563 -11.89 -2.82 3.63
C ALA A 563 -12.40 -3.52 2.37
N ARG A 564 -12.84 -4.77 2.51
CA ARG A 564 -13.23 -5.63 1.38
C ARG A 564 -14.74 -5.92 1.39
N PRO A 565 -15.51 -5.50 0.36
CA PRO A 565 -16.90 -5.87 0.26
C PRO A 565 -17.03 -7.35 -0.14
N ILE A 566 -17.91 -8.08 0.53
CA ILE A 566 -18.29 -9.46 0.21
C ILE A 566 -19.64 -9.47 -0.52
N MET A 567 -20.57 -8.63 -0.06
CA MET A 567 -21.89 -8.44 -0.64
C MET A 567 -22.25 -6.96 -0.54
N GLY A 568 -22.89 -6.42 -1.57
CA GLY A 568 -23.19 -5.00 -1.71
C GLY A 568 -22.45 -4.41 -2.91
N GLU A 569 -23.16 -3.59 -3.69
CA GLU A 569 -22.62 -2.81 -4.79
C GLU A 569 -23.00 -1.35 -4.60
N ARG A 570 -22.10 -0.43 -4.95
CA ARG A 570 -22.35 1.00 -4.91
C ARG A 570 -22.42 1.53 -6.34
N LYS A 571 -23.59 2.05 -6.72
CA LYS A 571 -23.85 2.61 -8.06
C LYS A 571 -24.47 3.99 -7.95
N LEU A 572 -24.29 4.80 -8.99
CA LEU A 572 -24.85 6.15 -9.06
C LEU A 572 -26.39 6.11 -8.91
N GLY A 573 -26.92 6.91 -7.99
CA GLY A 573 -28.36 7.04 -7.74
C GLY A 573 -29.00 5.90 -6.96
N GLU A 574 -28.28 4.80 -6.69
CA GLU A 574 -28.77 3.69 -5.89
C GLU A 574 -28.41 3.87 -4.41
N ARG A 575 -29.36 3.55 -3.52
CA ARG A 575 -29.11 3.48 -2.08
C ARG A 575 -28.83 2.04 -1.68
N PRO A 576 -27.77 1.77 -0.91
CA PRO A 576 -27.48 0.41 -0.46
C PRO A 576 -28.56 -0.05 0.52
N ILE A 577 -29.04 -1.27 0.32
CA ILE A 577 -30.09 -1.89 1.15
C ILE A 577 -29.43 -2.74 2.23
N GLN A 578 -28.52 -3.62 1.83
CA GLN A 578 -27.73 -4.48 2.70
C GLN A 578 -26.32 -4.62 2.16
N GLU A 579 -25.34 -4.70 3.07
CA GLU A 579 -23.93 -4.87 2.75
C GLU A 579 -23.27 -5.83 3.74
N SER A 580 -22.19 -6.49 3.29
CA SER A 580 -21.31 -7.24 4.16
C SER A 580 -19.85 -7.01 3.79
N TRP A 581 -19.02 -6.83 4.81
CA TRP A 581 -17.64 -6.40 4.68
C TRP A 581 -16.71 -7.27 5.53
N ASP A 582 -15.52 -7.53 5.01
CA ASP A 582 -14.37 -8.00 5.78
C ASP A 582 -13.45 -6.79 6.02
N LEU A 583 -13.24 -6.42 7.29
CA LEU A 583 -12.49 -5.25 7.72
C LEU A 583 -11.23 -5.68 8.47
N ALA A 584 -10.08 -5.15 8.07
CA ALA A 584 -8.77 -5.45 8.68
C ALA A 584 -7.99 -4.17 8.99
N LEU A 585 -8.68 -3.14 9.52
CA LEU A 585 -8.09 -1.83 9.81
C LEU A 585 -6.96 -1.90 10.85
N GLY A 586 -7.10 -2.74 11.88
CA GLY A 586 -6.04 -2.95 12.88
C GLY A 586 -4.80 -3.64 12.30
N THR A 587 -4.94 -4.46 11.25
CA THR A 587 -3.79 -5.02 10.52
C THR A 587 -3.11 -3.94 9.68
N HIS A 588 -3.89 -3.08 9.02
CA HIS A 588 -3.43 -2.01 8.15
C HIS A 588 -3.35 -0.64 8.86
N GLN A 589 -3.07 -0.62 10.17
CA GLN A 589 -3.10 0.61 10.97
C GLN A 589 -2.08 1.65 10.46
N ARG A 590 -0.91 1.20 9.96
CA ARG A 590 0.08 2.08 9.32
C ARG A 590 -0.52 2.84 8.15
N ALA A 591 -1.13 2.15 7.19
CA ALA A 591 -1.70 2.78 6.01
C ALA A 591 -2.79 3.80 6.38
N LEU A 592 -3.58 3.52 7.42
CA LEU A 592 -4.59 4.46 7.93
C LEU A 592 -3.96 5.70 8.57
N ILE A 593 -2.86 5.54 9.30
CA ILE A 593 -2.08 6.65 9.88
C ILE A 593 -1.48 7.52 8.76
N GLU A 594 -0.92 6.89 7.72
CA GLU A 594 -0.29 7.60 6.61
C GLU A 594 -1.28 8.45 5.79
N LEU A 595 -2.56 8.05 5.69
CA LEU A 595 -3.59 8.92 5.11
C LEU A 595 -3.71 10.26 5.86
N GLY A 596 -3.44 10.27 7.17
CA GLY A 596 -3.41 11.48 7.98
C GLY A 596 -2.31 12.46 7.59
N TYR A 597 -1.27 12.01 6.87
CA TYR A 597 -0.24 12.90 6.33
C TYR A 597 -0.63 13.56 5.00
N GLU A 598 -1.58 12.96 4.27
CA GLU A 598 -2.08 13.50 3.00
C GLU A 598 -3.18 14.55 3.21
N GLY A 599 -3.96 14.46 4.29
CA GLY A 599 -5.07 15.39 4.55
C GLY A 599 -5.71 15.23 5.92
N VAL A 600 -6.65 16.13 6.24
CA VAL A 600 -7.32 16.16 7.56
C VAL A 600 -8.58 15.29 7.62
N SER A 601 -9.17 14.91 6.47
CA SER A 601 -10.29 13.97 6.38
C SER A 601 -10.13 13.01 5.19
N ILE A 602 -10.78 11.84 5.26
CA ILE A 602 -10.75 10.86 4.16
C ILE A 602 -11.36 11.42 2.87
N GLU A 603 -12.36 12.30 2.97
CA GLU A 603 -12.97 12.97 1.83
C GLU A 603 -11.97 13.88 1.12
N GLN A 604 -11.18 14.64 1.89
CA GLN A 604 -10.17 15.53 1.33
C GLN A 604 -9.05 14.73 0.64
N VAL A 605 -8.57 13.65 1.27
CA VAL A 605 -7.54 12.78 0.68
C VAL A 605 -8.05 12.15 -0.62
N LEU A 606 -9.30 11.68 -0.63
CA LEU A 606 -9.92 11.15 -1.84
C LEU A 606 -10.07 12.23 -2.92
N GLU A 607 -10.57 13.43 -2.60
CA GLU A 607 -10.65 14.56 -3.54
C GLU A 607 -9.29 14.89 -4.16
N GLN A 608 -8.22 14.93 -3.35
CA GLN A 608 -6.86 15.19 -3.84
C GLN A 608 -6.33 14.09 -4.76
N ARG A 609 -6.53 12.81 -4.41
CA ARG A 609 -6.09 11.69 -5.25
C ARG A 609 -6.86 11.63 -6.57
N LEU A 610 -8.17 11.89 -6.56
CA LEU A 610 -9.00 11.99 -7.76
C LEU A 610 -8.54 13.15 -8.67
N ARG A 611 -8.27 14.34 -8.10
CA ARG A 611 -7.67 15.45 -8.87
C ARG A 611 -6.32 15.08 -9.46
N ARG A 612 -5.42 14.48 -8.66
CA ARG A 612 -4.09 14.08 -9.14
C ARG A 612 -4.18 13.10 -10.32
N ALA A 613 -5.09 12.13 -10.25
CA ALA A 613 -5.34 11.19 -11.35
C ALA A 613 -5.89 11.90 -12.61
N ALA A 614 -6.82 12.84 -12.44
CA ALA A 614 -7.43 13.57 -13.57
C ALA A 614 -6.51 14.60 -14.25
N TYR A 615 -5.56 15.17 -13.51
CA TYR A 615 -4.61 16.17 -14.00
C TYR A 615 -3.22 15.60 -14.31
N ALA A 616 -3.04 14.28 -14.21
CA ALA A 616 -1.80 13.62 -14.60
C ALA A 616 -1.49 13.88 -16.10
N PRO A 617 -0.20 14.04 -16.50
CA PRO A 617 0.16 14.28 -17.90
C PRO A 617 -0.30 13.17 -18.86
N THR A 618 -0.44 11.95 -18.36
CA THR A 618 -0.88 10.76 -19.09
C THR A 618 -2.37 10.45 -18.92
N ALA A 619 -3.15 11.33 -18.28
CA ALA A 619 -4.57 11.11 -18.05
C ALA A 619 -5.34 11.07 -19.39
N THR A 620 -6.16 10.03 -19.56
CA THR A 620 -7.09 9.88 -20.69
C THR A 620 -8.48 10.37 -20.31
N THR A 621 -9.37 10.63 -21.27
CA THR A 621 -10.75 11.01 -20.96
C THR A 621 -11.46 9.94 -20.13
N ALA A 622 -11.15 8.66 -20.36
CA ALA A 622 -11.68 7.56 -19.55
C ALA A 622 -11.29 7.67 -18.07
N THR A 623 -10.01 7.97 -17.78
CA THR A 623 -9.50 8.17 -16.42
C THR A 623 -10.14 9.38 -15.73
N VAL A 624 -10.34 10.49 -16.46
CA VAL A 624 -10.98 11.68 -15.89
C VAL A 624 -12.46 11.42 -15.60
N LEU A 625 -13.17 10.73 -16.48
CA LEU A 625 -14.57 10.35 -16.27
C LEU A 625 -14.73 9.35 -15.12
N GLU A 626 -13.76 8.47 -14.92
CA GLU A 626 -13.70 7.61 -13.73
C GLU A 626 -13.58 8.44 -12.45
N ALA A 627 -12.64 9.39 -12.41
CA ALA A 627 -12.48 10.25 -11.25
C ALA A 627 -13.72 11.11 -10.96
N LEU A 628 -14.41 11.57 -12.02
CA LEU A 628 -15.68 12.29 -11.92
C LEU A 628 -16.78 11.39 -11.35
N GLU A 629 -16.91 10.18 -11.86
CA GLU A 629 -17.88 9.21 -11.37
C GLU A 629 -17.65 8.89 -9.89
N ASP A 630 -16.40 8.66 -9.48
CA ASP A 630 -16.03 8.40 -8.09
C ASP A 630 -16.29 9.62 -7.19
N ALA A 631 -16.05 10.85 -7.69
CA ALA A 631 -16.40 12.08 -6.99
C ALA A 631 -17.93 12.22 -6.79
N ALA A 632 -18.74 11.85 -7.78
CA ALA A 632 -20.18 11.85 -7.66
C ALA A 632 -20.68 10.74 -6.72
N LEU A 633 -20.04 9.56 -6.77
CA LEU A 633 -20.47 8.36 -6.04
C LEU A 633 -20.11 8.39 -4.55
N TYR A 634 -18.86 8.75 -4.23
CA TYR A 634 -18.31 8.67 -2.87
C TYR A 634 -18.36 10.02 -2.15
N LEU A 635 -17.98 11.12 -2.82
CA LEU A 635 -17.93 12.44 -2.21
C LEU A 635 -19.24 13.22 -2.32
N ARG A 636 -20.13 12.82 -3.25
CA ARG A 636 -21.38 13.53 -3.58
C ARG A 636 -21.14 15.03 -3.85
N SER A 637 -19.97 15.37 -4.38
CA SER A 637 -19.51 16.77 -4.54
C SER A 637 -19.82 17.28 -5.94
N ARG A 638 -20.86 18.11 -6.06
CA ARG A 638 -21.25 18.76 -7.34
C ARG A 638 -20.11 19.62 -7.90
N ARG A 639 -19.47 20.42 -7.05
CA ARG A 639 -18.38 21.32 -7.45
C ARG A 639 -17.22 20.55 -8.09
N LEU A 640 -16.79 19.45 -7.46
CA LEU A 640 -15.70 18.64 -7.99
C LEU A 640 -16.11 17.91 -9.26
N ALA A 641 -17.34 17.40 -9.33
CA ALA A 641 -17.85 16.77 -10.55
C ALA A 641 -17.90 17.76 -11.74
N ASP A 642 -18.28 19.02 -11.52
CA ASP A 642 -18.31 20.06 -12.56
C ASP A 642 -16.87 20.46 -13.01
N GLU A 643 -15.94 20.56 -12.07
CA GLU A 643 -14.51 20.81 -12.31
C GLU A 643 -13.91 19.69 -13.17
N LEU A 644 -14.05 18.43 -12.73
CA LEU A 644 -13.55 17.26 -13.44
C LEU A 644 -14.28 17.04 -14.78
N GLY A 645 -15.56 17.40 -14.85
CA GLY A 645 -16.34 17.38 -16.09
C GLY A 645 -15.76 18.33 -17.12
N THR A 646 -15.39 19.54 -16.70
CA THR A 646 -14.70 20.51 -17.57
C THR A 646 -13.33 19.98 -18.01
N ARG A 647 -12.57 19.36 -17.11
CA ARG A 647 -11.29 18.73 -17.46
C ARG A 647 -11.46 17.58 -18.46
N ALA A 648 -12.52 16.78 -18.35
CA ALA A 648 -12.81 15.69 -19.28
C ALA A 648 -13.03 16.21 -20.71
N LEU A 649 -13.63 17.40 -20.86
CA LEU A 649 -13.78 18.09 -22.15
C LEU A 649 -12.44 18.43 -22.78
N GLU A 650 -11.56 19.04 -22.00
CA GLU A 650 -10.22 19.45 -22.45
C GLU A 650 -9.44 18.24 -22.94
N VAL A 651 -9.41 17.17 -22.13
CA VAL A 651 -8.69 15.93 -22.47
C VAL A 651 -9.30 15.27 -23.71
N LEU A 652 -10.63 15.20 -23.80
CA LEU A 652 -11.29 14.60 -24.97
C LEU A 652 -10.95 15.34 -26.25
N SER A 653 -10.96 16.68 -26.22
CA SER A 653 -10.65 17.47 -27.42
C SER A 653 -9.20 17.33 -27.90
N ALA A 654 -8.28 16.96 -27.00
CA ALA A 654 -6.87 16.76 -27.28
C ALA A 654 -6.50 15.31 -27.62
N GLU A 655 -7.35 14.35 -27.24
CA GLU A 655 -7.13 12.92 -27.47
C GLU A 655 -7.18 12.60 -28.96
N ARG A 656 -6.18 11.87 -29.46
CA ARG A 656 -6.13 11.44 -30.87
C ARG A 656 -6.31 9.94 -31.05
N SER A 657 -6.18 9.20 -29.96
CA SER A 657 -6.40 7.75 -29.93
C SER A 657 -7.88 7.45 -29.70
N VAL A 658 -8.30 6.27 -30.13
CA VAL A 658 -9.64 5.72 -29.89
C VAL A 658 -9.64 4.67 -28.77
N ASP A 659 -8.50 4.48 -28.10
CA ASP A 659 -8.32 3.42 -27.12
C ASP A 659 -9.30 3.50 -25.95
N GLY A 660 -9.55 4.71 -25.45
CA GLY A 660 -10.47 4.96 -24.34
C GLY A 660 -11.96 4.92 -24.73
N ALA A 661 -12.32 4.87 -26.02
CA ALA A 661 -13.70 5.07 -26.48
C ALA A 661 -14.75 4.14 -25.82
N PRO A 662 -14.49 2.83 -25.62
CA PRO A 662 -15.43 1.94 -24.92
C PRO A 662 -15.73 2.39 -23.49
N GLU A 663 -14.70 2.81 -22.77
CA GLU A 663 -14.83 3.21 -21.36
C GLU A 663 -15.48 4.59 -21.24
N VAL A 664 -15.14 5.52 -22.13
CA VAL A 664 -15.80 6.83 -22.25
C VAL A 664 -17.30 6.65 -22.50
N LEU A 665 -17.69 5.82 -23.48
CA LEU A 665 -19.09 5.54 -23.79
C LEU A 665 -19.84 5.00 -22.57
N ARG A 666 -19.28 3.97 -21.92
CA ARG A 666 -19.89 3.31 -20.78
C ARG A 666 -20.13 4.27 -19.62
N ARG A 667 -19.13 5.11 -19.28
CA ARG A 667 -19.22 6.06 -18.16
C ARG A 667 -20.15 7.23 -18.45
N VAL A 668 -20.05 7.84 -19.64
CA VAL A 668 -20.92 8.97 -20.03
C VAL A 668 -22.39 8.54 -20.06
N ARG A 669 -22.71 7.35 -20.58
CA ARG A 669 -24.09 6.83 -20.55
C ARG A 669 -24.61 6.70 -19.12
N ARG A 670 -23.80 6.19 -18.19
CA ARG A 670 -24.18 6.05 -16.77
C ARG A 670 -24.36 7.40 -16.09
N LEU A 671 -23.44 8.34 -16.31
CA LEU A 671 -23.52 9.70 -15.77
C LEU A 671 -24.73 10.45 -16.32
N LEU A 672 -24.98 10.36 -17.63
CA LEU A 672 -26.14 11.00 -18.25
C LEU A 672 -27.46 10.42 -17.74
N ALA A 673 -27.56 9.11 -17.60
CA ALA A 673 -28.73 8.46 -17.01
C ALA A 673 -28.96 8.92 -15.56
N TYR A 674 -27.87 9.01 -14.77
CA TYR A 674 -27.92 9.54 -13.42
C TYR A 674 -28.43 10.99 -13.39
N TYR A 675 -27.77 11.93 -14.06
CA TYR A 675 -28.15 13.35 -14.03
C TYR A 675 -29.55 13.64 -14.57
N ARG A 676 -30.02 12.88 -15.58
CA ARG A 676 -31.40 13.00 -16.09
C ARG A 676 -32.46 12.62 -15.06
N THR A 677 -32.12 11.76 -14.10
CA THR A 677 -33.06 11.27 -13.08
C THR A 677 -32.89 11.98 -11.75
N SER A 678 -31.69 12.49 -11.45
CA SER A 678 -31.35 13.12 -10.17
C SER A 678 -31.48 14.64 -10.16
N GLU A 679 -31.34 15.31 -11.30
CA GLU A 679 -31.38 16.78 -11.40
C GLU A 679 -32.47 17.27 -12.37
N PRO A 680 -33.07 18.45 -12.12
CA PRO A 680 -34.09 19.03 -13.01
C PRO A 680 -33.51 19.50 -14.35
N THR A 681 -32.21 19.83 -14.38
CA THR A 681 -31.48 20.31 -15.57
C THR A 681 -30.14 19.61 -15.63
N LEU A 682 -29.65 19.32 -16.84
CA LEU A 682 -28.35 18.70 -17.02
C LEU A 682 -27.21 19.66 -16.61
N PRO A 683 -26.12 19.14 -16.02
CA PRO A 683 -24.93 19.96 -15.78
C PRO A 683 -24.36 20.57 -17.08
N PRO A 684 -23.91 21.83 -17.08
CA PRO A 684 -23.38 22.46 -18.30
C PRO A 684 -22.20 21.73 -18.93
N TRP A 685 -21.37 21.08 -18.12
CA TRP A 685 -20.23 20.31 -18.62
C TRP A 685 -20.66 19.09 -19.41
N ILE A 686 -21.76 18.39 -19.04
CA ILE A 686 -22.17 17.16 -19.74
C ILE A 686 -22.81 17.49 -21.08
N GLU A 687 -23.55 18.60 -21.16
CA GLU A 687 -24.05 19.14 -22.44
C GLU A 687 -22.89 19.51 -23.36
N SER A 688 -21.89 20.22 -22.82
CA SER A 688 -20.67 20.56 -23.55
C SER A 688 -19.89 19.30 -23.96
N PHE A 689 -19.91 18.24 -23.15
CA PHE A 689 -19.21 16.99 -23.41
C PHE A 689 -19.83 16.23 -24.55
N VAL A 690 -21.16 16.13 -24.55
CA VAL A 690 -21.89 15.50 -25.65
C VAL A 690 -21.68 16.28 -26.95
N LYS A 691 -21.76 17.61 -26.92
CA LYS A 691 -21.54 18.46 -28.10
C LYS A 691 -20.12 18.30 -28.66
N THR A 692 -19.11 18.47 -27.82
CA THR A 692 -17.69 18.36 -28.23
C THR A 692 -17.34 16.95 -28.65
N GLY A 693 -17.76 15.93 -27.88
CA GLY A 693 -17.52 14.53 -28.19
C GLY A 693 -18.19 14.07 -29.48
N TYR A 694 -19.38 14.58 -29.79
CA TYR A 694 -20.06 14.29 -31.05
C TYR A 694 -19.25 14.82 -32.25
N ALA A 695 -18.84 16.09 -32.22
CA ALA A 695 -18.00 16.66 -33.27
C ALA A 695 -16.63 15.98 -33.37
N HIS A 696 -16.02 15.68 -32.22
CA HIS A 696 -14.71 15.06 -32.11
C HIS A 696 -14.70 13.64 -32.69
N TYR A 697 -15.64 12.77 -32.26
CA TYR A 697 -15.72 11.42 -32.80
C TYR A 697 -16.17 11.39 -34.25
N CYS A 698 -17.04 12.29 -34.73
CA CYS A 698 -17.30 12.43 -36.16
C CYS A 698 -16.02 12.72 -36.96
N THR A 699 -15.11 13.51 -36.40
CA THR A 699 -13.82 13.84 -37.05
C THR A 699 -12.86 12.65 -37.06
N LEU A 700 -12.79 11.89 -35.96
CA LEU A 700 -11.88 10.74 -35.84
C LEU A 700 -12.40 9.47 -36.55
N LEU A 701 -13.71 9.34 -36.74
CA LEU A 701 -14.35 8.11 -37.21
C LEU A 701 -13.76 7.58 -38.54
N PRO A 702 -13.55 8.39 -39.59
CA PRO A 702 -12.95 7.88 -40.84
C PRO A 702 -11.54 7.33 -40.64
N MET A 703 -10.72 8.01 -39.81
CA MET A 703 -9.36 7.55 -39.50
C MET A 703 -9.39 6.26 -38.69
N ALA A 704 -10.26 6.15 -37.69
CA ALA A 704 -10.40 4.94 -36.86
C ALA A 704 -10.86 3.71 -37.67
N PHE A 705 -11.67 3.92 -38.70
CA PHE A 705 -12.04 2.86 -39.64
C PHE A 705 -10.88 2.39 -40.51
N ALA A 706 -9.98 3.31 -40.90
CA ALA A 706 -8.82 3.02 -41.75
C ALA A 706 -7.60 2.49 -40.98
N ASP A 707 -7.46 2.86 -39.70
CA ASP A 707 -6.35 2.47 -38.84
C ASP A 707 -6.31 0.95 -38.59
N GLU A 708 -5.19 0.28 -38.81
CA GLU A 708 -5.08 -1.17 -38.57
C GLU A 708 -5.01 -1.51 -37.07
N ASP A 709 -4.50 -0.59 -36.24
CA ASP A 709 -4.30 -0.80 -34.80
C ASP A 709 -5.59 -0.60 -34.00
N ALA A 710 -6.53 0.21 -34.52
CA ALA A 710 -7.82 0.42 -33.90
C ALA A 710 -8.69 -0.85 -33.95
N THR A 711 -9.13 -1.34 -32.78
CA THR A 711 -9.99 -2.53 -32.68
C THR A 711 -11.43 -2.24 -33.09
N VAL A 712 -12.14 -3.26 -33.55
CA VAL A 712 -13.57 -3.19 -33.93
C VAL A 712 -14.43 -2.72 -32.76
N ARG A 713 -14.09 -3.12 -31.53
CA ARG A 713 -14.78 -2.73 -30.30
C ARG A 713 -14.66 -1.22 -30.05
N GLN A 714 -13.48 -0.63 -30.27
CA GLN A 714 -13.26 0.81 -30.10
C GLN A 714 -14.09 1.60 -31.12
N VAL A 715 -14.07 1.20 -32.40
CA VAL A 715 -14.87 1.86 -33.45
C VAL A 715 -16.38 1.69 -33.20
N ALA A 716 -16.81 0.51 -32.73
CA ALA A 716 -18.21 0.26 -32.35
C ALA A 716 -18.65 1.15 -31.18
N ALA A 717 -17.78 1.37 -30.19
CA ALA A 717 -18.05 2.29 -29.09
C ALA A 717 -18.12 3.76 -29.55
N MET A 718 -17.30 4.20 -30.51
CA MET A 718 -17.43 5.54 -31.10
C MET A 718 -18.79 5.73 -31.77
N LEU A 719 -19.19 4.78 -32.63
CA LEU A 719 -20.53 4.78 -33.22
C LEU A 719 -21.62 4.71 -32.14
N GLY A 720 -21.39 3.94 -31.08
CA GLY A 720 -22.30 3.80 -29.95
C GLY A 720 -22.49 5.13 -29.23
N PHE A 721 -21.43 5.91 -29.07
CA PHE A 721 -21.49 7.27 -28.55
C PHE A 721 -22.31 8.16 -29.48
N LEU A 722 -21.94 8.22 -30.76
CA LEU A 722 -22.56 9.09 -31.77
C LEU A 722 -24.07 8.84 -31.88
N PHE A 723 -24.49 7.59 -32.04
CA PHE A 723 -25.91 7.24 -32.17
C PHE A 723 -26.70 7.42 -30.86
N SER A 724 -26.13 7.03 -29.71
CA SER A 724 -26.87 7.16 -28.44
C SER A 724 -26.98 8.60 -27.95
N MET A 725 -26.07 9.47 -28.36
CA MET A 725 -26.05 10.89 -27.98
C MET A 725 -26.65 11.82 -29.05
N GLU A 726 -26.96 11.31 -30.25
CA GLU A 726 -27.41 12.10 -31.41
C GLU A 726 -28.55 13.07 -31.05
N SER A 727 -29.65 12.57 -30.46
CA SER A 727 -30.80 13.42 -30.11
C SER A 727 -30.43 14.59 -29.19
N LEU A 728 -29.52 14.36 -28.24
CA LEU A 728 -29.06 15.41 -27.33
C LEU A 728 -28.10 16.36 -28.05
N ALA A 729 -27.15 15.84 -28.83
CA ALA A 729 -26.21 16.63 -29.62
C ALA A 729 -26.94 17.58 -30.59
N LEU A 730 -27.95 17.10 -31.32
CA LEU A 730 -28.76 17.91 -32.23
C LEU A 730 -29.49 19.04 -31.50
N SER A 731 -30.04 18.77 -30.31
CA SER A 731 -30.68 19.81 -29.49
C SER A 731 -29.71 20.90 -29.01
N LEU A 732 -28.42 20.59 -28.93
CA LEU A 732 -27.32 21.49 -28.54
C LEU A 732 -26.66 22.19 -29.75
N GLY A 733 -27.23 22.00 -30.95
CA GLY A 733 -26.81 22.64 -32.19
C GLY A 733 -25.75 21.89 -33.01
N CYS A 734 -25.55 20.60 -32.78
CA CYS A 734 -24.78 19.75 -33.70
C CYS A 734 -25.59 19.47 -34.98
N ASP A 735 -24.89 19.17 -36.07
CA ASP A 735 -25.49 18.84 -37.36
C ASP A 735 -25.35 17.34 -37.66
N ARG A 736 -26.47 16.68 -37.99
CA ARG A 736 -26.51 15.27 -38.41
C ARG A 736 -25.66 15.02 -39.66
N THR A 737 -25.56 16.02 -40.54
CA THR A 737 -24.76 15.95 -41.77
C THR A 737 -23.29 15.60 -41.48
N GLN A 738 -22.74 16.02 -40.33
CA GLN A 738 -21.36 15.69 -39.94
C GLN A 738 -21.16 14.19 -39.75
N LEU A 739 -22.13 13.51 -39.14
CA LEU A 739 -22.12 12.07 -38.92
C LEU A 739 -22.29 11.31 -40.24
N GLU A 740 -23.22 11.75 -41.09
CA GLU A 740 -23.44 11.15 -42.41
C GLU A 740 -22.21 11.25 -43.30
N LEU A 741 -21.53 12.40 -43.30
CA LEU A 741 -20.27 12.59 -44.01
C LEU A 741 -19.14 11.74 -43.44
N ALA A 742 -19.00 11.67 -42.11
CA ALA A 742 -17.98 10.85 -41.46
C ALA A 742 -18.14 9.36 -41.79
N VAL A 743 -19.37 8.84 -41.73
CA VAL A 743 -19.68 7.46 -42.15
C VAL A 743 -19.46 7.28 -43.66
N GLY A 744 -19.83 8.26 -44.48
CA GLY A 744 -19.62 8.22 -45.93
C GLY A 744 -18.13 8.20 -46.36
N GLN A 745 -17.25 8.85 -45.59
CA GLN A 745 -15.81 8.91 -45.81
C GLN A 745 -15.04 7.72 -45.21
N SER A 746 -15.71 6.85 -44.46
CA SER A 746 -15.08 5.70 -43.83
C SER A 746 -14.96 4.55 -44.84
N HIS A 747 -13.73 4.09 -45.10
CA HIS A 747 -13.43 3.03 -46.07
C HIS A 747 -12.50 1.96 -45.47
N PRO A 748 -13.00 1.10 -44.57
CA PRO A 748 -12.18 0.08 -43.91
C PRO A 748 -11.83 -1.08 -44.85
N GLU A 749 -10.59 -1.55 -44.75
CA GLU A 749 -10.12 -2.78 -45.42
C GLU A 749 -10.38 -4.04 -44.56
N ASP A 750 -10.44 -3.89 -43.22
CA ASP A 750 -10.74 -5.01 -42.32
C ASP A 750 -12.20 -5.48 -42.45
N PRO A 751 -12.44 -6.78 -42.71
CA PRO A 751 -13.79 -7.36 -42.82
C PRO A 751 -14.75 -7.03 -41.67
N SER A 752 -14.26 -7.03 -40.45
CA SER A 752 -15.07 -6.80 -39.25
C SER A 752 -15.50 -5.34 -39.17
N LYS A 753 -14.59 -4.41 -39.49
CA LYS A 753 -14.90 -2.98 -39.61
C LYS A 753 -15.81 -2.68 -40.80
N THR A 754 -15.67 -3.39 -41.91
CA THR A 754 -16.61 -3.27 -43.05
C THR A 754 -18.03 -3.66 -42.64
N ALA A 755 -18.22 -4.75 -41.91
CA ALA A 755 -19.53 -5.14 -41.38
C ALA A 755 -20.11 -4.08 -40.42
N LEU A 756 -19.28 -3.50 -39.55
CA LEU A 756 -19.66 -2.42 -38.65
C LEU A 756 -20.08 -1.15 -39.42
N LEU A 757 -19.37 -0.80 -40.50
CA LEU A 757 -19.73 0.31 -41.37
C LEU A 757 -21.07 0.08 -42.06
N TRP A 758 -21.34 -1.11 -42.57
CA TRP A 758 -22.63 -1.44 -43.18
C TRP A 758 -23.78 -1.37 -42.18
N ALA A 759 -23.55 -1.80 -40.94
CA ALA A 759 -24.52 -1.64 -39.86
C ALA A 759 -24.81 -0.15 -39.56
N ALA A 760 -23.77 0.69 -39.53
CA ALA A 760 -23.91 2.14 -39.37
C ALA A 760 -24.69 2.78 -40.54
N GLN A 761 -24.38 2.43 -41.79
CA GLN A 761 -25.11 2.90 -42.98
C GLN A 761 -26.58 2.48 -42.96
N THR A 762 -26.86 1.26 -42.48
CA THR A 762 -28.24 0.76 -42.31
C THR A 762 -29.00 1.52 -41.24
N HIS A 763 -28.34 1.90 -40.15
CA HIS A 763 -28.92 2.75 -39.11
C HIS A 763 -29.24 4.16 -39.60
N LEU A 764 -28.34 4.76 -40.40
CA LEU A 764 -28.51 6.08 -40.99
C LEU A 764 -29.50 6.10 -42.17
N GLY A 765 -29.87 4.94 -42.71
CA GLY A 765 -30.79 4.81 -43.84
C GLY A 765 -30.14 4.96 -45.22
N THR A 766 -28.81 5.01 -45.30
CA THR A 766 -28.06 5.09 -46.57
C THR A 766 -27.84 3.73 -47.23
N LEU A 767 -28.05 2.64 -46.49
CA LEU A 767 -28.07 1.26 -47.00
C LEU A 767 -29.39 0.58 -46.61
N ALA A 768 -30.13 0.03 -47.58
CA ALA A 768 -31.34 -0.70 -47.26
C ALA A 768 -31.01 -2.07 -46.63
N ARG A 769 -31.88 -2.58 -45.76
CA ARG A 769 -31.73 -3.93 -45.18
C ARG A 769 -31.71 -5.03 -46.27
N ALA A 770 -32.41 -4.82 -47.38
CA ALA A 770 -32.40 -5.74 -48.52
C ALA A 770 -31.01 -5.81 -49.16
N ASP A 771 -30.39 -4.66 -49.42
CA ASP A 771 -29.04 -4.57 -49.98
C ASP A 771 -27.99 -5.14 -49.01
N LEU A 772 -28.16 -4.93 -47.70
CA LEU A 772 -27.30 -5.54 -46.69
C LEU A 772 -27.35 -7.08 -46.74
N ARG A 773 -28.55 -7.66 -46.91
CA ARG A 773 -28.72 -9.10 -47.11
C ARG A 773 -28.06 -9.57 -48.39
N GLU A 774 -28.27 -8.88 -49.50
CA GLU A 774 -27.66 -9.21 -50.79
C GLU A 774 -26.13 -9.20 -50.70
N ARG A 775 -25.53 -8.20 -50.03
CA ARG A 775 -24.09 -8.15 -49.77
C ARG A 775 -23.61 -9.37 -48.97
N CYS A 776 -24.31 -9.75 -47.92
CA CYS A 776 -23.95 -10.93 -47.12
C CYS A 776 -24.10 -12.24 -47.90
N ASP A 777 -25.14 -12.35 -48.72
CA ASP A 777 -25.37 -13.50 -49.59
C ASP A 777 -24.29 -13.62 -50.67
N ALA A 778 -23.85 -12.49 -51.24
CA ALA A 778 -22.74 -12.44 -52.19
C ALA A 778 -21.40 -12.87 -51.55
N LEU A 779 -21.14 -12.48 -50.29
CA LEU A 779 -19.95 -12.94 -49.55
C LEU A 779 -19.97 -14.45 -49.32
N LEU A 780 -21.12 -15.01 -48.93
CA LEU A 780 -21.30 -16.45 -48.73
C LEU A 780 -21.22 -17.24 -50.05
N GLY A 781 -21.61 -16.62 -51.17
CA GLY A 781 -21.55 -17.21 -52.51
C GLY A 781 -20.16 -17.19 -53.15
N ASN A 782 -19.17 -16.50 -52.55
CA ASN A 782 -17.82 -16.39 -53.10
C ASN A 782 -16.81 -17.28 -52.33
N PRO A 783 -16.35 -18.41 -52.92
CA PRO A 783 -15.44 -19.35 -52.25
C PRO A 783 -14.14 -18.74 -51.72
N LEU A 784 -13.66 -17.64 -52.33
CA LEU A 784 -12.41 -16.98 -51.92
C LEU A 784 -12.57 -16.12 -50.66
N VAL A 785 -13.79 -15.67 -50.35
CA VAL A 785 -14.10 -14.77 -49.23
C VAL A 785 -14.73 -15.53 -48.05
N VAL A 786 -15.31 -16.69 -48.29
CA VAL A 786 -15.90 -17.56 -47.26
C VAL A 786 -14.95 -17.75 -46.05
N PRO A 787 -13.65 -18.04 -46.18
CA PRO A 787 -12.77 -18.20 -45.02
C PRO A 787 -12.67 -16.97 -44.09
N THR A 788 -12.90 -15.75 -44.59
CA THR A 788 -12.87 -14.51 -43.79
C THR A 788 -14.25 -14.09 -43.28
N TYR A 789 -15.33 -14.77 -43.68
CA TYR A 789 -16.71 -14.49 -43.25
C TYR A 789 -16.93 -14.44 -41.72
N PRO A 790 -16.27 -15.29 -40.89
CA PRO A 790 -16.35 -15.17 -39.43
C PRO A 790 -15.97 -13.79 -38.88
N ARG A 791 -15.06 -13.06 -39.56
CA ARG A 791 -14.67 -11.69 -39.17
C ARG A 791 -15.80 -10.69 -39.44
N TYR A 792 -16.53 -10.83 -40.56
CA TYR A 792 -17.74 -10.03 -40.82
C TYR A 792 -18.83 -10.31 -39.76
N LEU A 793 -19.05 -11.57 -39.38
CA LEU A 793 -19.96 -11.93 -38.30
C LEU A 793 -19.55 -11.31 -36.96
N SER A 794 -18.26 -11.33 -36.63
CA SER A 794 -17.71 -10.64 -35.46
C SER A 794 -18.03 -9.14 -35.48
N GLY A 795 -17.84 -8.48 -36.64
CA GLY A 795 -18.18 -7.07 -36.82
C GLY A 795 -19.66 -6.76 -36.59
N PHE A 796 -20.56 -7.61 -37.11
CA PHE A 796 -22.00 -7.48 -36.87
C PHE A 796 -22.41 -7.70 -35.41
N VAL A 797 -21.75 -8.63 -34.70
CA VAL A 797 -21.96 -8.80 -33.25
C VAL A 797 -21.59 -7.53 -32.50
N HIS A 798 -20.42 -6.94 -32.78
CA HIS A 798 -20.02 -5.66 -32.18
C HIS A 798 -20.95 -4.50 -32.56
N ALA A 799 -21.53 -4.52 -33.76
CA ALA A 799 -22.49 -3.52 -34.20
C ALA A 799 -23.82 -3.52 -33.41
N LEU A 800 -24.10 -4.53 -32.58
CA LEU A 800 -25.30 -4.56 -31.75
C LEU A 800 -25.26 -3.54 -30.60
N GLU A 801 -24.09 -3.09 -30.16
CA GLU A 801 -23.96 -2.01 -29.17
C GLU A 801 -24.42 -0.65 -29.73
N PRO A 802 -23.95 -0.19 -30.92
CA PRO A 802 -24.47 1.01 -31.56
C PRO A 802 -25.84 0.82 -32.22
N VAL A 803 -26.12 -0.36 -32.79
CA VAL A 803 -27.32 -0.63 -33.62
C VAL A 803 -28.04 -1.89 -33.12
N PRO A 804 -28.70 -1.84 -31.96
CA PRO A 804 -29.37 -3.01 -31.37
C PRO A 804 -30.52 -3.54 -32.23
N GLY A 805 -31.07 -2.71 -33.11
CA GLY A 805 -32.15 -3.09 -34.04
C GLY A 805 -31.76 -4.08 -35.14
N LEU A 806 -30.50 -4.50 -35.23
CA LEU A 806 -30.01 -5.52 -36.16
C LEU A 806 -29.90 -6.92 -35.54
N VAL A 807 -30.32 -7.11 -34.29
CA VAL A 807 -30.21 -8.41 -33.60
C VAL A 807 -30.84 -9.57 -34.38
N ASP A 808 -32.01 -9.34 -34.98
CA ASP A 808 -32.72 -10.28 -35.84
C ASP A 808 -31.91 -10.64 -37.07
N PHE A 809 -31.30 -9.62 -37.70
CA PHE A 809 -30.42 -9.77 -38.85
C PHE A 809 -29.13 -10.54 -38.52
N VAL A 810 -28.52 -10.32 -37.35
CA VAL A 810 -27.32 -11.08 -36.95
C VAL A 810 -27.65 -12.55 -36.75
N VAL A 811 -28.79 -12.87 -36.12
CA VAL A 811 -29.29 -14.25 -36.01
C VAL A 811 -29.55 -14.84 -37.40
N GLU A 812 -30.17 -14.08 -38.31
CA GLU A 812 -30.38 -14.46 -39.71
C GLU A 812 -29.05 -14.76 -40.43
N ALA A 813 -28.05 -13.88 -40.34
CA ALA A 813 -26.76 -14.01 -41.00
C ALA A 813 -25.97 -15.24 -40.52
N VAL A 814 -25.93 -15.46 -39.20
CA VAL A 814 -25.34 -16.68 -38.62
C VAL A 814 -26.10 -17.92 -39.10
N SER A 815 -27.43 -17.89 -39.07
CA SER A 815 -28.26 -19.03 -39.48
C SER A 815 -28.09 -19.37 -40.97
N ASN A 816 -27.97 -18.36 -41.84
CA ASN A 816 -27.75 -18.56 -43.27
C ASN A 816 -26.35 -19.12 -43.56
N ALA A 817 -25.32 -18.69 -42.83
CA ALA A 817 -23.97 -19.24 -42.97
C ALA A 817 -23.91 -20.73 -42.59
N PHE A 818 -24.48 -21.09 -41.43
CA PHE A 818 -24.55 -22.48 -40.96
C PHE A 818 -25.47 -23.36 -41.81
N GLY A 819 -26.50 -22.79 -42.43
CA GLY A 819 -27.45 -23.53 -43.27
C GLY A 819 -27.04 -23.72 -44.72
N ARG A 820 -26.03 -22.99 -45.22
CA ARG A 820 -25.60 -23.04 -46.64
C ARG A 820 -24.21 -23.65 -46.85
N LEU A 821 -23.32 -23.57 -45.87
CA LEU A 821 -21.93 -24.02 -46.01
C LEU A 821 -21.76 -25.48 -45.56
N PRO A 822 -20.87 -26.27 -46.20
CA PRO A 822 -20.64 -27.65 -45.82
C PRO A 822 -19.72 -27.78 -44.58
N ASP A 823 -19.85 -28.87 -43.84
CA ASP A 823 -19.11 -29.14 -42.60
C ASP A 823 -17.58 -28.93 -42.67
N PRO A 824 -16.86 -29.30 -43.76
CA PRO A 824 -15.42 -29.06 -43.86
C PRO A 824 -15.03 -27.58 -43.81
N VAL A 825 -15.95 -26.67 -44.13
CA VAL A 825 -15.77 -25.22 -44.06
C VAL A 825 -16.22 -24.66 -42.71
N LEU A 826 -17.31 -25.18 -42.14
CA LEU A 826 -17.89 -24.69 -40.89
C LEU A 826 -17.13 -25.14 -39.63
N LEU A 827 -16.69 -26.40 -39.58
CA LEU A 827 -16.01 -26.95 -38.39
C LEU A 827 -14.75 -26.15 -37.99
N PRO A 828 -13.90 -25.69 -38.93
CA PRO A 828 -12.78 -24.79 -38.62
C PRO A 828 -13.17 -23.42 -38.05
N TRP A 829 -14.41 -22.93 -38.26
CA TRP A 829 -14.85 -21.62 -37.77
C TRP A 829 -15.24 -21.63 -36.30
N LEU A 830 -15.72 -22.77 -35.78
CA LEU A 830 -16.28 -22.88 -34.44
C LEU A 830 -15.33 -22.38 -33.33
N PRO A 831 -14.03 -22.74 -33.32
CA PRO A 831 -13.11 -22.23 -32.29
C PRO A 831 -12.99 -20.70 -32.32
N THR A 832 -12.91 -20.09 -33.51
CA THR A 832 -12.79 -18.64 -33.68
C THR A 832 -14.06 -17.94 -33.20
N LEU A 833 -15.24 -18.38 -33.66
CA LEU A 833 -16.53 -17.79 -33.26
C LEU A 833 -16.78 -17.90 -31.74
N ILE A 834 -16.45 -19.05 -31.13
CA ILE A 834 -16.56 -19.25 -29.67
C ILE A 834 -15.57 -18.35 -28.92
N THR A 835 -14.33 -18.25 -29.40
CA THR A 835 -13.30 -17.43 -28.75
C THR A 835 -13.65 -15.95 -28.82
N THR A 836 -14.13 -15.45 -29.96
CA THR A 836 -14.61 -14.08 -30.14
C THR A 836 -15.80 -13.76 -29.24
N LEU A 837 -16.82 -14.64 -29.20
CA LEU A 837 -17.98 -14.46 -28.31
C LEU A 837 -17.58 -14.49 -26.83
N ARG A 838 -16.59 -15.31 -26.45
CA ARG A 838 -16.13 -15.42 -25.05
C ARG A 838 -15.24 -14.24 -24.63
N LYS A 839 -14.37 -13.75 -25.51
CA LYS A 839 -13.43 -12.66 -25.20
C LYS A 839 -14.09 -11.27 -25.28
N ASP A 840 -14.87 -11.02 -26.33
CA ASP A 840 -15.23 -9.66 -26.73
C ASP A 840 -16.75 -9.42 -26.90
N GLY A 841 -17.57 -10.49 -26.84
CA GLY A 841 -19.03 -10.44 -27.02
C GLY A 841 -19.86 -11.04 -25.87
N GLY A 842 -19.24 -11.30 -24.71
CA GLY A 842 -19.90 -11.97 -23.58
C GLY A 842 -21.17 -11.27 -23.09
N ASP A 843 -21.18 -9.94 -23.11
CA ASP A 843 -22.33 -9.12 -22.71
C ASP A 843 -23.48 -9.13 -23.73
N LEU A 844 -23.18 -9.46 -25.00
CA LEU A 844 -24.14 -9.47 -26.12
C LEU A 844 -24.70 -10.88 -26.39
N ALA A 845 -24.04 -11.93 -25.90
CA ALA A 845 -24.50 -13.32 -26.04
C ALA A 845 -25.90 -13.57 -25.46
N PRO A 846 -26.31 -13.01 -24.30
CA PRO A 846 -27.68 -13.16 -23.80
C PRO A 846 -28.73 -12.55 -24.73
N LEU A 847 -28.41 -11.44 -25.40
CA LEU A 847 -29.30 -10.75 -26.33
C LEU A 847 -29.51 -11.59 -27.60
N LEU A 848 -28.43 -12.12 -28.17
CA LEU A 848 -28.49 -13.05 -29.31
C LEU A 848 -29.23 -14.35 -28.95
N THR A 849 -28.97 -14.91 -27.77
CA THR A 849 -29.62 -16.14 -27.31
C THR A 849 -31.13 -15.93 -27.11
N ARG A 850 -31.52 -14.78 -26.54
CA ARG A 850 -32.93 -14.42 -26.36
C ARG A 850 -33.64 -14.27 -27.71
N GLU A 851 -33.02 -13.61 -28.68
CA GLU A 851 -33.63 -13.43 -29.99
C GLU A 851 -33.66 -14.74 -30.79
N ALA A 852 -32.60 -15.55 -30.73
CA ALA A 852 -32.61 -16.90 -31.31
C ALA A 852 -33.71 -17.77 -30.68
N GLY A 853 -33.88 -17.75 -29.36
CA GLY A 853 -34.95 -18.48 -28.66
C GLY A 853 -36.36 -18.01 -29.04
N ARG A 854 -36.51 -16.76 -29.49
CA ARG A 854 -37.77 -16.22 -30.04
C ARG A 854 -38.02 -16.68 -31.47
N ILE A 855 -36.97 -16.84 -32.27
CA ILE A 855 -37.02 -17.16 -33.70
C ILE A 855 -37.19 -18.66 -33.96
N PHE A 856 -36.40 -19.50 -33.28
CA PHE A 856 -36.39 -20.95 -33.49
C PHE A 856 -37.51 -21.66 -32.72
N PRO A 857 -38.09 -22.75 -33.27
CA PRO A 857 -39.11 -23.51 -32.59
C PRO A 857 -38.52 -24.24 -31.36
N GLY A 858 -39.22 -24.18 -30.21
CA GLY A 858 -38.76 -24.80 -28.97
C GLY A 858 -38.83 -26.35 -28.92
N ARG A 859 -39.21 -27.02 -30.01
CA ARG A 859 -39.28 -28.49 -30.10
C ARG A 859 -38.68 -28.98 -31.41
N LEU A 860 -37.88 -30.05 -31.36
CA LEU A 860 -37.20 -30.63 -32.53
C LEU A 860 -38.17 -31.01 -33.65
N ALA A 861 -39.30 -31.66 -33.33
CA ALA A 861 -40.30 -32.08 -34.31
C ALA A 861 -40.98 -30.91 -35.05
N ALA A 862 -40.92 -29.69 -34.50
CA ALA A 862 -41.45 -28.51 -35.17
C ALA A 862 -40.46 -27.88 -36.16
N LEU A 863 -39.19 -28.30 -36.14
CA LEU A 863 -38.16 -27.81 -37.05
C LEU A 863 -38.37 -28.32 -38.49
N ASP A 864 -38.88 -29.55 -38.65
CA ASP A 864 -39.09 -30.20 -39.96
C ASP A 864 -40.07 -29.42 -40.86
N THR A 865 -40.99 -28.66 -40.26
CA THR A 865 -41.99 -27.84 -40.97
C THR A 865 -41.77 -26.33 -40.77
N TRP A 866 -40.68 -25.93 -40.11
CA TRP A 866 -40.43 -24.53 -39.77
C TRP A 866 -39.77 -23.79 -40.95
N VAL A 867 -40.39 -22.69 -41.35
CA VAL A 867 -39.82 -21.76 -42.32
C VAL A 867 -39.26 -20.56 -41.56
N PRO A 868 -37.97 -20.23 -41.72
CA PRO A 868 -37.38 -19.06 -41.07
C PRO A 868 -38.12 -17.77 -41.45
N PRO A 869 -38.31 -16.81 -40.52
CA PRO A 869 -39.05 -15.57 -40.79
C PRO A 869 -38.51 -14.75 -41.97
N TRP A 870 -37.20 -14.82 -42.23
CA TRP A 870 -36.54 -14.14 -43.34
C TRP A 870 -36.67 -14.85 -44.69
N ARG A 871 -37.24 -16.07 -44.74
CA ARG A 871 -37.60 -16.80 -45.98
C ARG A 871 -39.10 -16.87 -46.21
N ALA A 872 -39.90 -16.48 -45.22
CA ALA A 872 -41.33 -16.35 -45.43
C ALA A 872 -41.56 -15.20 -46.43
N GLU A 873 -42.24 -15.48 -47.55
CA GLU A 873 -42.75 -14.42 -48.40
C GLU A 873 -43.56 -13.45 -47.54
N PRO A 874 -43.44 -12.12 -47.74
CA PRO A 874 -44.29 -11.18 -47.04
C PRO A 874 -45.72 -11.57 -47.37
N ALA A 875 -46.41 -12.19 -46.41
CA ALA A 875 -47.82 -12.48 -46.55
C ALA A 875 -48.45 -11.13 -46.86
N VAL A 876 -48.99 -10.97 -48.08
CA VAL A 876 -49.82 -9.82 -48.45
C VAL A 876 -50.76 -9.69 -47.28
N ALA A 877 -50.59 -8.61 -46.51
CA ALA A 877 -51.35 -8.44 -45.30
C ALA A 877 -52.79 -8.35 -45.76
N ALA A 878 -53.51 -9.48 -45.68
CA ALA A 878 -54.96 -9.46 -45.70
C ALA A 878 -55.28 -8.46 -44.61
N LEU A 879 -55.76 -7.28 -45.03
CA LEU A 879 -56.17 -6.20 -44.17
C LEU A 879 -57.11 -6.84 -43.14
N LYS A 880 -56.54 -7.21 -41.99
CA LYS A 880 -57.35 -7.52 -40.83
C LYS A 880 -58.06 -6.21 -40.62
N SER A 881 -59.36 -6.21 -40.87
CA SER A 881 -60.21 -5.12 -40.46
C SER A 881 -59.98 -5.00 -38.96
N SER A 882 -59.11 -4.06 -38.59
CA SER A 882 -59.04 -3.62 -37.22
C SER A 882 -60.44 -3.07 -37.01
N ARG A 883 -61.27 -3.79 -36.26
CA ARG A 883 -62.35 -3.16 -35.52
C ARG A 883 -61.64 -2.09 -34.71
N ARG A 884 -61.65 -0.87 -35.24
CA ARG A 884 -61.14 0.33 -34.61
C ARG A 884 -61.75 0.35 -33.20
N LYS A 885 -60.93 0.13 -32.17
CA LYS A 885 -61.14 0.80 -30.89
C LYS A 885 -60.80 2.28 -31.12
N GLY A 886 -61.61 2.94 -31.95
CA GLY A 886 -61.44 4.32 -32.40
C GLY A 886 -62.19 5.32 -31.54
N SER A 887 -62.98 4.88 -30.57
CA SER A 887 -63.85 5.79 -29.81
C SER A 887 -63.17 6.50 -28.64
N THR A 888 -62.10 5.96 -28.04
CA THR A 888 -61.53 6.55 -26.81
C THR A 888 -60.43 7.61 -27.06
N ARG A 889 -59.62 7.49 -28.11
CA ARG A 889 -58.56 8.48 -28.40
C ARG A 889 -59.07 9.74 -29.08
N ALA A 890 -60.05 9.61 -29.98
CA ALA A 890 -60.72 10.75 -30.59
C ALA A 890 -61.56 11.55 -29.56
N ALA A 891 -62.16 10.86 -28.58
CA ALA A 891 -62.89 11.50 -27.50
C ALA A 891 -62.00 12.35 -26.58
N LEU A 892 -60.73 11.96 -26.35
CA LEU A 892 -59.78 12.74 -25.56
C LEU A 892 -59.39 14.05 -26.26
N LEU A 893 -59.16 13.99 -27.57
CA LEU A 893 -58.79 15.17 -28.38
C LEU A 893 -59.97 16.13 -28.56
N LEU A 894 -61.19 15.61 -28.72
CA LEU A 894 -62.42 16.41 -28.71
C LEU A 894 -62.71 17.03 -27.32
N ALA A 895 -62.31 16.38 -26.23
CA ALA A 895 -62.51 16.90 -24.87
C ALA A 895 -61.49 17.99 -24.49
N HIS A 896 -60.33 18.05 -25.15
CA HIS A 896 -59.26 19.01 -24.91
C HIS A 896 -58.66 19.53 -26.24
N PRO A 897 -59.41 20.33 -27.03
CA PRO A 897 -59.01 20.71 -28.38
C PRO A 897 -57.93 21.79 -28.44
N GLU A 898 -57.70 22.52 -27.34
CA GLU A 898 -56.89 23.74 -27.26
C GLU A 898 -55.49 23.59 -27.89
N THR A 899 -54.82 22.46 -27.67
CA THR A 899 -53.47 22.22 -28.22
C THR A 899 -53.52 21.96 -29.73
N CYS A 900 -54.57 21.30 -30.21
CA CYS A 900 -54.77 20.99 -31.61
C CYS A 900 -55.25 22.22 -32.39
N ASP A 901 -56.08 23.07 -31.79
CA ASP A 901 -56.51 24.35 -32.36
C ASP A 901 -55.32 25.31 -32.53
N ALA A 902 -54.45 25.41 -31.51
CA ALA A 902 -53.25 26.24 -31.60
C ALA A 902 -52.29 25.80 -32.71
N VAL A 903 -52.20 24.49 -32.97
CA VAL A 903 -51.40 23.93 -34.08
C VAL A 903 -52.12 24.13 -35.42
N ALA A 904 -53.44 24.02 -35.47
CA ALA A 904 -54.22 24.27 -36.67
C ALA A 904 -54.12 25.73 -37.12
N ASP A 905 -54.21 26.69 -36.18
CA ASP A 905 -54.00 28.11 -36.45
C ASP A 905 -52.59 28.41 -36.96
N LEU A 906 -51.56 27.78 -36.37
CA LEU A 906 -50.17 27.93 -36.82
C LEU A 906 -49.99 27.41 -38.26
N LEU A 907 -50.75 26.38 -38.64
CA LEU A 907 -50.70 25.75 -39.96
C LEU A 907 -51.74 26.32 -40.95
N GLY A 908 -52.52 27.33 -40.56
CA GLY A 908 -53.54 27.97 -41.40
C GLY A 908 -54.71 27.06 -41.79
N CYS A 909 -55.10 26.15 -40.91
CA CYS A 909 -56.18 25.18 -41.14
C CYS A 909 -57.51 25.65 -40.55
N ASP A 910 -58.42 26.18 -41.37
CA ASP A 910 -59.72 26.76 -40.93
C ASP A 910 -60.83 25.70 -40.67
N GLY A 911 -60.47 24.46 -40.36
CA GLY A 911 -61.42 23.34 -40.21
C GLY A 911 -62.04 23.25 -38.82
N ALA A 912 -63.37 23.12 -38.74
CA ALA A 912 -64.06 22.83 -37.47
C ALA A 912 -63.95 21.34 -37.10
N TRP A 913 -63.92 21.02 -35.80
CA TRP A 913 -63.93 19.64 -35.32
C TRP A 913 -65.21 18.91 -35.75
N GLU A 914 -65.06 17.83 -36.51
CA GLU A 914 -66.19 16.97 -36.91
C GLU A 914 -66.56 16.02 -35.75
N SER A 915 -67.84 15.99 -35.38
CA SER A 915 -68.37 15.05 -34.40
C SER A 915 -68.55 13.67 -35.04
N GLY A 916 -67.87 12.68 -34.46
CA GLY A 916 -67.70 11.35 -35.05
C GLY A 916 -68.98 10.54 -35.09
N ASP A 917 -69.69 10.57 -36.22
CA ASP A 917 -70.59 9.47 -36.62
C ASP A 917 -70.79 9.38 -38.15
N ALA A 918 -69.71 9.52 -38.91
CA ALA A 918 -69.70 9.25 -40.35
C ALA A 918 -68.92 7.96 -40.65
N GLY A 919 -69.59 7.01 -41.32
CA GLY A 919 -68.99 5.79 -41.86
C GLY A 919 -67.82 6.06 -42.84
N PRO A 920 -67.11 5.02 -43.30
CA PRO A 920 -65.85 5.18 -44.03
C PRO A 920 -66.03 6.00 -45.32
N SER A 921 -65.60 7.26 -45.29
CA SER A 921 -65.69 8.25 -46.37
C SER A 921 -64.71 8.01 -47.53
N GLY A 922 -63.85 6.99 -47.43
CA GLY A 922 -62.84 6.67 -48.46
C GLY A 922 -63.44 6.28 -49.81
N ALA A 923 -64.62 5.65 -49.84
CA ALA A 923 -65.27 5.26 -51.11
C ALA A 923 -65.84 6.46 -51.89
N ALA A 924 -66.22 7.54 -51.20
CA ALA A 924 -66.74 8.75 -51.86
C ALA A 924 -65.63 9.57 -52.53
N LEU A 925 -64.39 9.49 -52.02
CA LEU A 925 -63.22 10.15 -52.60
C LEU A 925 -62.80 9.50 -53.93
N LEU A 926 -62.91 8.17 -54.03
CA LEU A 926 -62.68 7.43 -55.28
C LEU A 926 -63.68 7.80 -56.38
N GLY A 927 -64.92 8.14 -56.02
CA GLY A 927 -65.92 8.63 -56.98
C GLY A 927 -65.76 10.11 -57.34
N ARG A 928 -65.18 10.95 -56.47
CA ARG A 928 -64.97 12.39 -56.73
C ARG A 928 -63.68 12.70 -57.49
N HIS A 929 -62.66 11.86 -57.35
CA HIS A 929 -61.34 12.08 -57.96
C HIS A 929 -60.89 10.83 -58.73
N PRO A 930 -61.59 10.45 -59.80
CA PRO A 930 -61.27 9.24 -60.58
C PRO A 930 -59.87 9.32 -61.21
N GLU A 931 -59.43 10.50 -61.62
CA GLU A 931 -58.08 10.73 -62.16
C GLU A 931 -56.96 10.37 -61.17
N THR A 932 -57.20 10.54 -59.86
CA THR A 932 -56.22 10.17 -58.82
C THR A 932 -56.15 8.66 -58.64
N ALA A 933 -57.28 7.96 -58.82
CA ALA A 933 -57.30 6.50 -58.78
C ALA A 933 -56.61 5.89 -60.01
N GLU A 934 -56.85 6.45 -61.20
CA GLU A 934 -56.16 6.05 -62.44
C GLU A 934 -54.66 6.35 -62.38
N ALA A 935 -54.26 7.52 -61.85
CA ALA A 935 -52.85 7.86 -61.67
C ALA A 935 -52.15 6.92 -60.67
N LEU A 936 -52.84 6.53 -59.59
CA LEU A 936 -52.33 5.56 -58.62
C LEU A 936 -52.22 4.16 -59.23
N GLU A 937 -53.16 3.76 -60.07
CA GLU A 937 -53.12 2.49 -60.80
C GLU A 937 -51.94 2.44 -61.80
N VAL A 938 -51.68 3.53 -62.52
CA VAL A 938 -50.50 3.66 -63.39
C VAL A 938 -49.19 3.59 -62.58
N LEU A 939 -49.16 4.18 -61.39
CA LEU A 939 -47.98 4.17 -60.51
C LEU A 939 -47.73 2.80 -59.88
N LEU A 940 -48.79 2.02 -59.63
CA LEU A 940 -48.71 0.66 -59.10
C LEU A 940 -48.48 -0.40 -60.19
N ALA A 941 -48.92 -0.16 -61.42
CA ALA A 941 -48.69 -1.05 -62.57
C ALA A 941 -47.30 -0.85 -63.22
N GLY A 942 -46.60 0.22 -62.86
CA GLY A 942 -45.23 0.52 -63.29
C GLY A 942 -44.14 0.19 -62.27
N ALA A 943 -44.47 -0.46 -61.15
CA ALA A 943 -43.55 -0.87 -60.08
C ALA A 943 -43.29 -2.39 -60.09
#